data_AF-A0A2N1AS34-F1
#
_entry.id   AF-A0A2N1AS34-F1
#
_cell.length_a   1.000
_cell.length_b   1.000
_cell.length_c   1.000
_cell.angle_alpha   90.00
_cell.angle_beta   90.00
_cell.angle_gamma   90.00
#
_symmetry.space_group_name_H-M   'P 1'
#
loop_
_entity.id
_entity.type
_entity.pdbx_description
1 polymer ?
#
loop_
_entity_poly.entity_id
_entity_poly.type
_entity_poly.pdbx_seq_one_letter_code
_entity_poly.pdbx_strand_id
1 'polypeptide(L)'
;MNFLANPLLSTSAFTDAWLKQQNGSTALPSSETIASLFDPFGFGRAAFGYWRDSMERSVLYLDVMRERGNQYLEHMEQTKPSVLGFDTEVLMDGRTLPQPTNYELLRVLPHEGTETDLQKRPFVVIDPRAGHGPGIGGFKPDSELGVALKAGHPCYFIGFLPFPEPGQTVEDVVDSEIAFLRHVIELHPETTEKPMVVGNCQAGWQIMMAAALEPDVFGPILIAGAPLSYWAGEHGKAPMRYTGGMTGGSWITALTSDIGNGLFDGAWLVQNFERLNPANTYWKKQYHLYDNIDTEAGRYLDFERWWGGHVLLGGEEIQYIVDNLFVGNRLSTAQLVTRDGRRIDLRNVRSPIVVFCSRGDDITPPPQALGWIRDLYENTDDIIANEQTIVYCQHDTTGHLGIFVSGSVSRKEHTEFTANMDYIDVLPPGLYETSISPAEKGEDADLFERDYLLEFMPRNFKELDQAVMHKPEDDRRFATVARISEINLGLYRIFMQPWLKAIMTPEAARFIRRMHPIRLGYKLLSDRNPLSVPLPVMAEAVRKNRHPVSQDNLFKALETMGSDQLVASLNAVRDLRDSSTEKMFMDIYGQPLLQAAVGLYGDAHVHRRRPGAEPEHRRFMEQRQEALREKITHGGAHEAVMRSLIYVLGGAPATDERNFKRLRASRAELEPGIELSEFKRLVREQFFILKLDREQALNALPILLKGNSNDDIDGYISHLEHVFAASGELTEHAANRFVQIKALFDQARTSKKETPASPNAAKTKAKTPAKSQTAKTGVVGKADKEGIKPEATKPKAAKSEAIKPKQEAVKSEGASQAKANAEEAKPKAAKLTSVESSAVPDKAEGKATKPSATDEESTKSTVKSDSANGGSKPSDKR
;
A
#
# COMPACT_ATOMS: atom_id res chain seq x y z
N MET A 1 -49.75 34.41 -20.80
CA MET A 1 -49.73 35.88 -20.91
C MET A 1 -48.34 36.27 -21.35
N ASN A 2 -48.20 36.83 -22.56
CA ASN A 2 -46.91 37.23 -23.10
C ASN A 2 -46.64 38.68 -22.74
N PHE A 3 -45.43 38.97 -22.24
CA PHE A 3 -44.81 40.28 -22.35
C PHE A 3 -43.34 40.09 -22.72
N LEU A 4 -42.76 41.09 -23.38
CA LEU A 4 -41.39 41.11 -23.93
C LEU A 4 -41.18 40.30 -25.22
N ALA A 5 -41.91 40.70 -26.25
CA ALA A 5 -41.38 40.71 -27.63
C ALA A 5 -41.52 42.14 -28.20
N ASN A 6 -40.42 42.90 -28.23
CA ASN A 6 -39.88 43.42 -29.50
C ASN A 6 -38.50 44.08 -29.30
N PRO A 7 -37.61 44.03 -30.31
CA PRO A 7 -36.32 44.70 -30.29
C PRO A 7 -36.41 46.12 -30.85
N LEU A 8 -35.54 47.03 -30.40
CA LEU A 8 -35.01 48.19 -31.14
C LEU A 8 -34.13 49.03 -30.21
N LEU A 9 -32.80 48.85 -30.29
CA LEU A 9 -31.78 49.86 -29.99
C LEU A 9 -30.43 49.35 -30.51
N SER A 10 -29.75 50.15 -31.32
CA SER A 10 -28.55 49.74 -32.06
C SER A 10 -27.33 49.61 -31.15
N THR A 11 -26.72 48.42 -31.15
CA THR A 11 -25.51 48.09 -30.37
C THR A 11 -24.27 48.93 -30.74
N SER A 12 -24.26 49.64 -31.86
CA SER A 12 -23.18 50.53 -32.28
C SER A 12 -23.04 51.82 -31.45
N ALA A 13 -24.13 52.32 -30.86
CA ALA A 13 -24.10 53.59 -30.12
C ALA A 13 -23.39 53.47 -28.76
N PHE A 14 -23.46 52.29 -28.14
CA PHE A 14 -22.82 52.03 -26.85
C PHE A 14 -21.31 51.77 -27.00
N THR A 15 -20.89 51.13 -28.09
CA THR A 15 -19.48 50.90 -28.39
C THR A 15 -18.73 52.19 -28.75
N ASP A 16 -19.32 53.08 -29.55
CA ASP A 16 -18.69 54.37 -29.91
C ASP A 16 -18.57 55.33 -28.72
N ALA A 17 -19.52 55.29 -27.79
CA ALA A 17 -19.44 56.06 -26.54
C ALA A 17 -18.33 55.55 -25.62
N TRP A 18 -18.14 54.22 -25.55
CA TRP A 18 -17.11 53.59 -24.71
C TRP A 18 -15.69 53.77 -25.28
N LEU A 19 -15.51 53.61 -26.59
CA LEU A 19 -14.22 53.81 -27.28
C LEU A 19 -13.74 55.27 -27.27
N LYS A 20 -14.64 56.27 -27.31
CA LYS A 20 -14.23 57.69 -27.25
C LYS A 20 -13.75 58.15 -25.88
N GLN A 21 -13.98 57.39 -24.81
CA GLN A 21 -13.54 57.77 -23.46
C GLN A 21 -12.10 57.32 -23.13
N GLN A 22 -11.46 56.49 -23.97
CA GLN A 22 -10.12 55.93 -23.68
C GLN A 22 -8.92 56.72 -24.25
N ASN A 23 -9.12 57.68 -25.18
CA ASN A 23 -8.00 58.37 -25.87
C ASN A 23 -7.74 59.82 -25.39
N GLY A 24 -7.91 60.10 -24.09
CA GLY A 24 -7.69 61.45 -23.57
C GLY A 24 -7.67 61.57 -22.05
N SER A 25 -6.68 60.97 -21.38
CA SER A 25 -6.46 61.17 -19.94
C SER A 25 -5.00 61.01 -19.54
N THR A 26 -4.17 62.02 -19.83
CA THR A 26 -3.01 62.30 -18.97
C THR A 26 -3.54 62.64 -17.58
N ALA A 27 -3.19 61.83 -16.58
CA ALA A 27 -3.73 61.98 -15.23
C ALA A 27 -3.34 63.34 -14.63
N LEU A 28 -4.34 64.23 -14.48
CA LEU A 28 -4.17 65.49 -13.75
C LEU A 28 -4.17 65.20 -12.24
N PRO A 29 -3.27 65.82 -11.44
CA PRO A 29 -3.22 65.64 -9.98
C PRO A 29 -4.51 66.00 -9.23
N SER A 30 -5.45 66.67 -9.90
CA SER A 30 -6.73 67.13 -9.34
C SER A 30 -7.79 66.03 -9.19
N SER A 31 -7.71 64.91 -9.91
CA SER A 31 -8.74 63.85 -9.80
C SER A 31 -8.64 63.10 -8.48
N GLU A 32 -7.42 62.79 -8.03
CA GLU A 32 -7.19 62.13 -6.74
C GLU A 32 -7.53 63.01 -5.54
N THR A 33 -7.32 64.33 -5.64
CA THR A 33 -7.67 65.31 -4.60
C THR A 33 -9.18 65.57 -4.52
N ILE A 34 -9.89 65.58 -5.65
CA ILE A 34 -11.35 65.71 -5.66
C ILE A 34 -11.99 64.42 -5.10
N ALA A 35 -11.54 63.26 -5.55
CA ALA A 35 -12.09 61.99 -5.07
C ALA A 35 -11.64 61.62 -3.64
N SER A 36 -10.68 62.33 -3.02
CA SER A 36 -10.38 62.19 -1.58
C SER A 36 -11.18 63.20 -0.74
N LEU A 37 -11.68 64.28 -1.33
CA LEU A 37 -12.69 65.15 -0.72
C LEU A 37 -14.03 64.43 -0.50
N PHE A 38 -14.42 63.56 -1.43
CA PHE A 38 -15.69 62.80 -1.38
C PHE A 38 -15.58 61.41 -0.73
N ASP A 39 -14.36 60.91 -0.53
CA ASP A 39 -14.07 59.64 0.15
C ASP A 39 -12.80 59.77 1.02
N PRO A 40 -12.84 60.56 2.11
CA PRO A 40 -11.65 60.92 2.90
C PRO A 40 -11.02 59.73 3.65
N PHE A 41 -11.71 58.60 3.72
CA PHE A 41 -11.21 57.36 4.32
C PHE A 41 -10.96 56.24 3.29
N GLY A 42 -11.14 56.51 1.99
CA GLY A 42 -10.90 55.55 0.91
C GLY A 42 -11.87 54.36 0.83
N PHE A 43 -12.98 54.39 1.57
CA PHE A 43 -13.93 53.28 1.69
C PHE A 43 -14.71 53.04 0.39
N GLY A 44 -15.18 54.11 -0.26
CA GLY A 44 -15.89 54.02 -1.54
C GLY A 44 -14.99 53.53 -2.67
N ARG A 45 -13.74 54.00 -2.72
CA ARG A 45 -12.71 53.52 -3.66
C ARG A 45 -12.39 52.04 -3.41
N ALA A 46 -12.20 51.64 -2.15
CA ALA A 46 -11.93 50.25 -1.78
C ALA A 46 -13.11 49.34 -2.16
N ALA A 47 -14.34 49.78 -1.93
CA ALA A 47 -15.57 49.05 -2.29
C ALA A 47 -15.69 48.85 -3.80
N PHE A 48 -15.50 49.92 -4.58
CA PHE A 48 -15.57 49.84 -6.05
C PHE A 48 -14.46 48.97 -6.63
N GLY A 49 -13.23 49.10 -6.12
CA GLY A 49 -12.11 48.25 -6.51
C GLY A 49 -12.39 46.77 -6.24
N TYR A 50 -12.87 46.44 -5.05
CA TYR A 50 -13.24 45.08 -4.66
C TYR A 50 -14.41 44.54 -5.50
N TRP A 51 -15.43 45.34 -5.77
CA TRP A 51 -16.57 44.93 -6.60
C TRP A 51 -16.13 44.60 -8.03
N ARG A 52 -15.28 45.45 -8.64
CA ARG A 52 -14.69 45.19 -9.96
C ARG A 52 -13.86 43.91 -9.95
N ASP A 53 -12.94 43.76 -9.00
CA ASP A 53 -12.11 42.55 -8.86
C ASP A 53 -12.98 41.29 -8.70
N SER A 54 -14.03 41.34 -7.87
CA SER A 54 -14.95 40.22 -7.67
C SER A 54 -15.72 39.85 -8.95
N MET A 55 -16.14 40.83 -9.75
CA MET A 55 -16.77 40.57 -11.06
C MET A 55 -15.78 39.98 -12.07
N GLU A 56 -14.55 40.51 -12.13
CA GLU A 56 -13.47 39.97 -12.96
C GLU A 56 -13.16 38.51 -12.59
N ARG A 57 -12.92 38.22 -11.30
CA ARG A 57 -12.69 36.85 -10.80
C ARG A 57 -13.87 35.91 -11.05
N SER A 58 -15.11 36.41 -10.94
CA SER A 58 -16.31 35.62 -11.24
C SER A 58 -16.38 35.19 -12.70
N VAL A 59 -16.05 36.07 -13.64
CA VAL A 59 -15.98 35.74 -15.08
C VAL A 59 -14.90 34.70 -15.35
N LEU A 60 -13.69 34.89 -14.78
CA LEU A 60 -12.58 33.95 -14.94
C LEU A 60 -12.88 32.59 -14.31
N TYR A 61 -13.48 32.56 -13.12
CA TYR A 61 -13.92 31.32 -12.47
C TYR A 61 -14.95 30.56 -13.31
N LEU A 62 -15.95 31.26 -13.87
CA LEU A 62 -16.94 30.63 -14.75
C LEU A 62 -16.32 30.08 -16.04
N ASP A 63 -15.29 30.75 -16.58
CA ASP A 63 -14.53 30.25 -17.74
C ASP A 63 -13.71 28.98 -17.40
N VAL A 64 -13.02 28.94 -16.25
CA VAL A 64 -12.33 27.73 -15.78
C VAL A 64 -13.32 26.58 -15.53
N MET A 65 -14.49 26.87 -14.97
CA MET A 65 -15.53 25.86 -14.75
C MET A 65 -16.13 25.33 -16.07
N ARG A 66 -16.20 26.17 -17.10
CA ARG A 66 -16.57 25.81 -18.48
C ARG A 66 -15.49 24.93 -19.13
N GLU A 67 -14.22 25.30 -19.01
CA GLU A 67 -13.08 24.49 -19.48
C GLU A 67 -13.05 23.12 -18.82
N ARG A 68 -13.29 23.05 -17.51
CA ARG A 68 -13.43 21.79 -16.76
C ARG A 68 -14.53 20.90 -17.35
N GLY A 69 -15.70 21.46 -17.64
CA GLY A 69 -16.79 20.70 -18.25
C GLY A 69 -16.48 20.24 -19.67
N ASN A 70 -15.76 21.04 -20.46
CA ASN A 70 -15.27 20.64 -21.78
C ASN A 70 -14.27 19.50 -21.71
N GLN A 71 -13.24 19.59 -20.84
CA GLN A 71 -12.25 18.54 -20.64
C GLN A 71 -12.91 17.23 -20.19
N TYR A 72 -13.91 17.30 -19.29
CA TYR A 72 -14.71 16.13 -18.91
C TYR A 72 -15.43 15.50 -20.11
N LEU A 73 -16.05 16.30 -20.98
CA LEU A 73 -16.75 15.79 -22.15
C LEU A 73 -15.80 15.15 -23.18
N GLU A 74 -14.65 15.78 -23.44
CA GLU A 74 -13.59 15.25 -24.31
C GLU A 74 -13.04 13.93 -23.76
N HIS A 75 -12.73 13.87 -22.46
CA HIS A 75 -12.24 12.66 -21.80
C HIS A 75 -13.27 11.52 -21.83
N MET A 76 -14.57 11.82 -21.74
CA MET A 76 -15.65 10.83 -21.88
C MET A 76 -15.91 10.38 -23.33
N GLU A 77 -15.33 11.05 -24.33
CA GLU A 77 -15.38 10.64 -25.74
C GLU A 77 -14.16 9.79 -26.14
N GLN A 78 -13.14 9.68 -25.27
CA GLN A 78 -12.01 8.77 -25.44
C GLN A 78 -12.41 7.30 -25.24
N THR A 79 -11.86 6.40 -26.05
CA THR A 79 -12.09 4.94 -25.94
C THR A 79 -11.35 4.32 -24.75
N LYS A 80 -10.17 4.84 -24.43
CA LYS A 80 -9.29 4.39 -23.33
C LYS A 80 -8.86 5.59 -22.46
N PRO A 81 -9.78 6.24 -21.74
CA PRO A 81 -9.45 7.39 -20.91
C PRO A 81 -8.53 6.98 -19.76
N SER A 82 -7.38 7.64 -19.68
CA SER A 82 -6.38 7.50 -18.63
C SER A 82 -5.77 8.88 -18.36
N VAL A 83 -5.29 9.11 -17.13
CA VAL A 83 -4.53 10.32 -16.78
C VAL A 83 -3.04 10.06 -16.59
N LEU A 84 -2.57 8.87 -17.02
CA LEU A 84 -1.17 8.47 -16.92
C LEU A 84 -0.26 9.44 -17.69
N GLY A 85 0.73 10.02 -17.03
CA GLY A 85 1.64 11.02 -17.59
C GLY A 85 2.80 10.46 -18.43
N PHE A 86 2.70 9.21 -18.87
CA PHE A 86 3.75 8.47 -19.58
C PHE A 86 3.21 7.79 -20.83
N ASP A 87 4.02 7.76 -21.89
CA ASP A 87 3.72 6.97 -23.08
C ASP A 87 3.75 5.47 -22.73
N THR A 88 2.82 4.73 -23.33
CA THR A 88 2.61 3.30 -23.01
C THR A 88 2.32 2.45 -24.23
N GLU A 89 2.65 1.17 -24.12
CA GLU A 89 2.34 0.14 -25.09
C GLU A 89 1.53 -0.98 -24.41
N VAL A 90 0.39 -1.36 -25.00
CA VAL A 90 -0.43 -2.47 -24.50
C VAL A 90 0.28 -3.78 -24.83
N LEU A 91 0.70 -4.52 -23.80
CA LEU A 91 1.32 -5.84 -23.96
C LEU A 91 0.29 -6.97 -23.89
N MET A 92 -0.67 -6.86 -22.99
CA MET A 92 -1.71 -7.85 -22.80
C MET A 92 -3.07 -7.20 -22.52
N ASP A 93 -4.09 -7.65 -23.23
CA ASP A 93 -5.47 -7.18 -23.10
C ASP A 93 -6.28 -8.25 -22.35
N GLY A 94 -6.77 -7.92 -21.15
CA GLY A 94 -7.54 -8.83 -20.28
C GLY A 94 -8.82 -9.36 -20.94
N ARG A 95 -9.34 -8.68 -21.96
CA ARG A 95 -10.52 -9.12 -22.74
C ARG A 95 -10.22 -10.34 -23.62
N THR A 96 -8.95 -10.66 -23.82
CA THR A 96 -8.48 -11.82 -24.59
C THR A 96 -8.16 -13.04 -23.71
N LEU A 97 -8.22 -12.90 -22.38
CA LEU A 97 -8.00 -13.98 -21.44
C LEU A 97 -9.19 -14.96 -21.39
N PRO A 98 -9.00 -16.19 -20.87
CA PRO A 98 -10.07 -17.19 -20.76
C PRO A 98 -11.29 -16.73 -19.96
N GLN A 99 -11.08 -15.86 -18.97
CA GLN A 99 -12.12 -15.07 -18.32
C GLN A 99 -11.87 -13.59 -18.69
N PRO A 100 -12.67 -13.01 -19.61
CA PRO A 100 -12.45 -11.65 -20.07
C PRO A 100 -12.59 -10.63 -18.94
N THR A 101 -11.64 -9.71 -18.84
CA THR A 101 -11.72 -8.55 -17.94
C THR A 101 -11.38 -7.25 -18.65
N ASN A 102 -11.87 -6.14 -18.12
CA ASN A 102 -11.59 -4.80 -18.64
C ASN A 102 -10.19 -4.27 -18.29
N TYR A 103 -9.28 -5.09 -17.81
CA TYR A 103 -7.93 -4.70 -17.40
C TYR A 103 -6.91 -4.88 -18.53
N GLU A 104 -5.86 -4.07 -18.55
CA GLU A 104 -4.81 -4.11 -19.57
C GLU A 104 -3.43 -3.96 -18.93
N LEU A 105 -2.47 -4.81 -19.32
CA LEU A 105 -1.05 -4.67 -18.96
C LEU A 105 -0.37 -3.74 -19.96
N LEU A 106 0.18 -2.65 -19.45
CA LEU A 106 0.92 -1.65 -20.21
C LEU A 106 2.41 -1.72 -19.86
N ARG A 107 3.28 -1.67 -20.88
CA ARG A 107 4.69 -1.27 -20.71
C ARG A 107 4.77 0.25 -20.70
N VAL A 108 5.45 0.81 -19.71
CA VAL A 108 5.71 2.25 -19.63
C VAL A 108 7.00 2.55 -20.37
N LEU A 109 6.96 3.48 -21.33
CA LEU A 109 8.11 3.85 -22.13
C LEU A 109 8.94 4.91 -21.39
N PRO A 110 10.29 4.78 -21.37
CA PRO A 110 11.14 5.81 -20.78
C PRO A 110 11.10 7.11 -21.61
N HIS A 111 11.19 8.26 -20.93
CA HIS A 111 11.37 9.54 -21.61
C HIS A 111 12.73 9.62 -22.31
N GLU A 112 12.85 10.46 -23.35
CA GLU A 112 14.10 10.68 -24.08
C GLU A 112 15.29 10.94 -23.12
N GLY A 113 16.36 10.16 -23.28
CA GLY A 113 17.56 10.24 -22.45
C GLY A 113 17.54 9.42 -21.15
N THR A 114 16.47 8.66 -20.86
CA THR A 114 16.44 7.69 -19.76
C THR A 114 16.68 6.28 -20.29
N GLU A 115 17.76 5.62 -19.87
CA GLU A 115 18.03 4.21 -20.21
C GLU A 115 17.45 3.27 -19.13
N THR A 116 16.74 2.23 -19.56
CA THR A 116 16.21 1.17 -18.70
C THR A 116 17.03 -0.10 -18.86
N ASP A 117 17.47 -0.68 -17.75
CA ASP A 117 18.23 -1.93 -17.72
C ASP A 117 17.29 -3.13 -17.53
N LEU A 118 17.20 -4.01 -18.54
CA LEU A 118 16.32 -5.19 -18.51
C LEU A 118 16.76 -6.27 -17.52
N GLN A 119 17.98 -6.20 -16.96
CA GLN A 119 18.45 -7.11 -15.91
C GLN A 119 18.01 -6.66 -14.51
N LYS A 120 17.64 -5.37 -14.32
CA LYS A 120 17.07 -4.89 -13.06
C LYS A 120 15.67 -5.44 -12.83
N ARG A 121 15.31 -5.58 -11.55
CA ARG A 121 13.97 -6.01 -11.11
C ARG A 121 12.89 -5.15 -11.81
N PRO A 122 11.90 -5.76 -12.48
CA PRO A 122 10.79 -5.01 -13.07
C PRO A 122 9.84 -4.47 -11.98
N PHE A 123 9.25 -3.30 -12.24
CA PHE A 123 8.28 -2.64 -11.37
C PHE A 123 6.90 -2.65 -12.01
N VAL A 124 5.87 -3.00 -11.23
CA VAL A 124 4.48 -3.04 -11.69
C VAL A 124 3.62 -2.20 -10.75
N VAL A 125 3.01 -1.13 -11.27
CA VAL A 125 2.14 -0.23 -10.49
C VAL A 125 0.68 -0.45 -10.90
N ILE A 126 -0.22 -0.54 -9.92
CA ILE A 126 -1.65 -0.79 -10.12
C ILE A 126 -2.48 0.25 -9.37
N ASP A 127 -3.39 0.91 -10.09
CA ASP A 127 -4.22 1.97 -9.56
C ASP A 127 -5.59 1.50 -9.03
N PRO A 128 -6.18 2.24 -8.06
CA PRO A 128 -7.46 1.89 -7.50
C PRO A 128 -8.63 2.15 -8.46
N ARG A 129 -9.46 1.13 -8.71
CA ARG A 129 -10.76 1.27 -9.41
C ARG A 129 -11.87 1.83 -8.51
N ALA A 130 -11.53 2.78 -7.65
CA ALA A 130 -12.39 3.37 -6.61
C ALA A 130 -13.44 4.38 -7.16
N GLY A 131 -13.98 4.12 -8.35
CA GLY A 131 -14.94 4.99 -9.05
C GLY A 131 -14.32 6.01 -10.01
N HIS A 132 -13.01 6.26 -9.92
CA HIS A 132 -12.22 7.06 -10.86
C HIS A 132 -11.52 6.18 -11.91
N GLY A 133 -11.05 6.80 -12.99
CA GLY A 133 -10.23 6.17 -14.03
C GLY A 133 -8.76 5.97 -13.62
N PRO A 134 -8.01 5.16 -14.38
CA PRO A 134 -6.62 4.83 -14.09
C PRO A 134 -5.66 5.97 -14.46
N GLY A 135 -4.41 5.84 -14.00
CA GLY A 135 -3.27 6.68 -14.35
C GLY A 135 -2.80 7.61 -13.23
N ILE A 136 -3.41 7.56 -12.05
CA ILE A 136 -3.09 8.44 -10.92
C ILE A 136 -1.72 8.13 -10.29
N GLY A 137 -1.35 6.84 -10.18
CA GLY A 137 -0.03 6.37 -9.73
C GLY A 137 1.13 6.68 -10.71
N GLY A 138 0.81 7.25 -11.88
CA GLY A 138 1.79 7.80 -12.81
C GLY A 138 1.43 9.21 -13.31
N PHE A 139 0.64 9.98 -12.55
CA PHE A 139 0.12 11.29 -12.97
C PHE A 139 1.21 12.37 -13.13
N LYS A 140 2.36 12.21 -12.47
CA LYS A 140 3.49 13.17 -12.54
C LYS A 140 4.82 12.48 -12.82
N PRO A 141 5.84 13.21 -13.34
CA PRO A 141 7.19 12.68 -13.50
C PRO A 141 7.90 12.27 -12.19
N ASP A 142 7.39 12.68 -11.02
CA ASP A 142 7.86 12.29 -9.68
C ASP A 142 6.88 11.36 -8.95
N SER A 143 6.17 10.52 -9.71
CA SER A 143 5.33 9.41 -9.26
C SER A 143 6.13 8.13 -9.02
N GLU A 144 5.46 7.09 -8.51
CA GLU A 144 6.03 5.76 -8.28
C GLU A 144 6.71 5.21 -9.54
N LEU A 145 6.02 5.28 -10.69
CA LEU A 145 6.57 4.94 -12.00
C LEU A 145 7.74 5.87 -12.40
N GLY A 146 7.60 7.18 -12.19
CA GLY A 146 8.65 8.15 -12.53
C GLY A 146 9.94 7.96 -11.73
N VAL A 147 9.83 7.56 -10.46
CA VAL A 147 10.96 7.25 -9.57
C VAL A 147 11.64 5.95 -10.02
N ALA A 148 10.87 4.89 -10.29
CA ALA A 148 11.42 3.61 -10.77
C ALA A 148 12.11 3.72 -12.14
N LEU A 149 11.51 4.45 -13.10
CA LEU A 149 12.11 4.74 -14.40
C LEU A 149 13.43 5.51 -14.27
N LYS A 150 13.49 6.53 -13.39
CA LYS A 150 14.73 7.30 -13.13
C LYS A 150 15.84 6.46 -12.49
N ALA A 151 15.48 5.43 -11.72
CA ALA A 151 16.42 4.44 -11.21
C ALA A 151 16.82 3.38 -12.27
N GLY A 152 16.28 3.47 -13.50
CA GLY A 152 16.59 2.61 -14.64
C GLY A 152 15.87 1.26 -14.61
N HIS A 153 14.80 1.10 -13.82
CA HIS A 153 14.04 -0.15 -13.77
C HIS A 153 13.06 -0.26 -14.94
N PRO A 154 12.85 -1.48 -15.49
CA PRO A 154 11.75 -1.75 -16.41
C PRO A 154 10.41 -1.51 -15.70
N CYS A 155 9.54 -0.68 -16.25
CA CYS A 155 8.31 -0.27 -15.59
C CYS A 155 7.05 -0.66 -16.38
N TYR A 156 6.07 -1.16 -15.64
CA TYR A 156 4.80 -1.65 -16.13
C TYR A 156 3.66 -1.05 -15.30
N PHE A 157 2.50 -0.94 -15.93
CA PHE A 157 1.29 -0.42 -15.31
C PHE A 157 0.11 -1.32 -15.65
N ILE A 158 -0.69 -1.72 -14.66
CA ILE A 158 -1.95 -2.44 -14.90
C ILE A 158 -3.08 -1.42 -14.80
N GLY A 159 -3.65 -1.09 -15.96
CA GLY A 159 -4.79 -0.18 -16.10
C GLY A 159 -6.10 -0.91 -16.30
N PHE A 160 -7.20 -0.16 -16.39
CA PHE A 160 -8.54 -0.69 -16.67
C PHE A 160 -9.39 0.28 -17.50
N LEU A 161 -10.27 -0.27 -18.33
CA LEU A 161 -11.20 0.49 -19.18
C LEU A 161 -12.45 0.92 -18.39
N PRO A 162 -13.21 1.94 -18.83
CA PRO A 162 -14.31 2.50 -18.02
C PRO A 162 -15.51 1.58 -17.77
N PHE A 163 -15.64 0.50 -18.55
CA PHE A 163 -16.73 -0.47 -18.47
C PHE A 163 -16.14 -1.85 -18.15
N PRO A 164 -16.73 -2.63 -17.22
CA PRO A 164 -16.38 -4.04 -17.03
C PRO A 164 -16.81 -4.89 -18.22
N GLU A 165 -16.17 -6.04 -18.41
CA GLU A 165 -16.68 -7.07 -19.32
C GLU A 165 -17.95 -7.74 -18.73
N PRO A 166 -18.89 -8.23 -19.57
CA PRO A 166 -20.11 -8.88 -19.09
C PRO A 166 -19.81 -10.15 -18.26
N GLY A 167 -20.24 -10.17 -17.00
CA GLY A 167 -20.02 -11.31 -16.10
C GLY A 167 -18.66 -11.31 -15.38
N GLN A 168 -17.82 -10.30 -15.61
CA GLN A 168 -16.57 -10.09 -14.88
C GLN A 168 -16.80 -10.02 -13.35
N THR A 169 -15.98 -10.74 -12.59
CA THR A 169 -15.93 -10.69 -11.13
C THR A 169 -14.53 -10.35 -10.61
N VAL A 170 -14.42 -10.11 -9.29
CA VAL A 170 -13.14 -9.84 -8.62
C VAL A 170 -12.14 -10.98 -8.78
N GLU A 171 -12.61 -12.24 -8.82
CA GLU A 171 -11.73 -13.40 -9.04
C GLU A 171 -11.12 -13.38 -10.45
N ASP A 172 -11.92 -13.04 -11.47
CA ASP A 172 -11.46 -12.93 -12.86
C ASP A 172 -10.42 -11.81 -13.02
N VAL A 173 -10.58 -10.71 -12.27
CA VAL A 173 -9.60 -9.60 -12.24
C VAL A 173 -8.30 -10.02 -11.54
N VAL A 174 -8.38 -10.73 -10.42
CA VAL A 174 -7.20 -11.29 -9.71
C VAL A 174 -6.45 -12.29 -10.59
N ASP A 175 -7.15 -13.18 -11.30
CA ASP A 175 -6.54 -14.11 -12.26
C ASP A 175 -5.92 -13.36 -13.46
N SER A 176 -6.48 -12.21 -13.86
CA SER A 176 -5.89 -11.33 -14.89
C SER A 176 -4.59 -10.68 -14.40
N GLU A 177 -4.58 -10.13 -13.18
CA GLU A 177 -3.37 -9.58 -12.53
C GLU A 177 -2.25 -10.64 -12.44
N ILE A 178 -2.60 -11.88 -12.05
CA ILE A 178 -1.69 -13.03 -12.05
C ILE A 178 -1.13 -13.32 -13.45
N ALA A 179 -1.98 -13.34 -14.49
CA ALA A 179 -1.56 -13.58 -15.87
C ALA A 179 -0.61 -12.48 -16.36
N PHE A 180 -0.88 -11.22 -16.02
CA PHE A 180 -0.03 -10.08 -16.36
C PHE A 180 1.33 -10.18 -15.67
N LEU A 181 1.40 -10.54 -14.38
CA LEU A 181 2.68 -10.71 -13.67
C LEU A 181 3.50 -11.88 -14.22
N ARG A 182 2.87 -13.00 -14.60
CA ARG A 182 3.54 -14.08 -15.33
C ARG A 182 4.13 -13.58 -16.65
N HIS A 183 3.39 -12.79 -17.42
CA HIS A 183 3.89 -12.22 -18.67
C HIS A 183 5.03 -11.20 -18.46
N VAL A 184 5.00 -10.40 -17.40
CA VAL A 184 6.15 -9.56 -17.02
C VAL A 184 7.39 -10.40 -16.72
N ILE A 185 7.25 -11.52 -16.00
CA ILE A 185 8.38 -12.44 -15.74
C ILE A 185 8.93 -13.03 -17.05
N GLU A 186 8.07 -13.43 -17.98
CA GLU A 186 8.47 -13.95 -19.31
C GLU A 186 9.30 -12.94 -20.12
N LEU A 187 9.09 -11.63 -19.92
CA LEU A 187 9.84 -10.57 -20.60
C LEU A 187 11.23 -10.30 -19.99
N HIS A 188 11.53 -10.86 -18.81
CA HIS A 188 12.81 -10.70 -18.11
C HIS A 188 13.49 -12.04 -17.77
N PRO A 189 13.77 -12.92 -18.76
CA PRO A 189 14.32 -14.26 -18.50
C PRO A 189 15.75 -14.24 -17.92
N GLU A 190 16.48 -13.13 -18.10
CA GLU A 190 17.85 -12.95 -17.61
C GLU A 190 17.93 -12.47 -16.15
N THR A 191 16.81 -12.06 -15.53
CA THR A 191 16.79 -11.66 -14.12
C THR A 191 16.20 -12.76 -13.25
N THR A 192 16.84 -13.05 -12.12
CA THR A 192 16.30 -13.97 -11.12
C THR A 192 15.37 -13.27 -10.11
N GLU A 193 15.22 -11.95 -10.22
CA GLU A 193 14.41 -11.15 -9.30
C GLU A 193 12.97 -10.95 -9.79
N LYS A 194 12.02 -11.42 -8.97
CA LYS A 194 10.58 -11.31 -9.25
C LYS A 194 10.11 -9.84 -9.20
N PRO A 195 9.05 -9.46 -9.93
CA PRO A 195 8.62 -8.06 -10.04
C PRO A 195 8.26 -7.45 -8.68
N MET A 196 8.69 -6.21 -8.44
CA MET A 196 8.13 -5.41 -7.35
C MET A 196 6.73 -4.95 -7.76
N VAL A 197 5.75 -5.11 -6.87
CA VAL A 197 4.35 -4.77 -7.15
C VAL A 197 3.86 -3.69 -6.20
N VAL A 198 3.34 -2.59 -6.75
CA VAL A 198 2.76 -1.46 -5.99
C VAL A 198 1.26 -1.43 -6.19
N GLY A 199 0.51 -1.60 -5.09
CA GLY A 199 -0.95 -1.61 -5.10
C GLY A 199 -1.53 -0.41 -4.34
N ASN A 200 -2.07 0.55 -5.08
CA ASN A 200 -2.61 1.78 -4.54
C ASN A 200 -4.07 1.62 -4.09
N CYS A 201 -4.36 1.97 -2.83
CA CYS A 201 -5.68 1.93 -2.21
C CYS A 201 -6.43 0.59 -2.45
N GLN A 202 -7.41 0.56 -3.36
CA GLN A 202 -8.15 -0.65 -3.72
C GLN A 202 -7.24 -1.74 -4.29
N ALA A 203 -6.31 -1.37 -5.17
CA ALA A 203 -5.45 -2.35 -5.83
C ALA A 203 -4.56 -3.10 -4.82
N GLY A 204 -4.21 -2.47 -3.69
CA GLY A 204 -3.44 -3.09 -2.61
C GLY A 204 -4.09 -4.33 -2.03
N TRP A 205 -5.43 -4.38 -1.87
CA TRP A 205 -6.08 -5.62 -1.41
C TRP A 205 -6.24 -6.65 -2.54
N GLN A 206 -6.32 -6.23 -3.80
CA GLN A 206 -6.39 -7.15 -4.95
C GLN A 206 -5.08 -7.91 -5.14
N ILE A 207 -3.95 -7.20 -5.18
CA ILE A 207 -2.63 -7.83 -5.31
C ILE A 207 -2.29 -8.71 -4.10
N MET A 208 -2.83 -8.40 -2.92
CA MET A 208 -2.71 -9.28 -1.75
C MET A 208 -3.54 -10.57 -1.89
N MET A 209 -4.70 -10.54 -2.58
CA MET A 209 -5.40 -11.78 -2.96
C MET A 209 -4.59 -12.58 -3.98
N ALA A 210 -4.07 -11.92 -5.02
CA ALA A 210 -3.24 -12.54 -6.05
C ALA A 210 -1.97 -13.20 -5.46
N ALA A 211 -1.24 -12.50 -4.60
CA ALA A 211 -0.03 -13.00 -3.95
C ALA A 211 -0.30 -14.12 -2.92
N ALA A 212 -1.53 -14.21 -2.40
CA ALA A 212 -1.94 -15.32 -1.53
C ALA A 212 -2.33 -16.59 -2.31
N LEU A 213 -2.74 -16.44 -3.58
CA LEU A 213 -3.08 -17.54 -4.49
C LEU A 213 -1.88 -18.05 -5.28
N GLU A 214 -1.01 -17.13 -5.71
CA GLU A 214 0.13 -17.38 -6.59
C GLU A 214 1.38 -16.63 -6.06
N PRO A 215 1.88 -16.97 -4.85
CA PRO A 215 3.02 -16.28 -4.24
C PRO A 215 4.28 -16.33 -5.11
N ASP A 216 4.35 -17.28 -6.05
CA ASP A 216 5.51 -17.44 -6.91
C ASP A 216 5.68 -16.37 -8.00
N VAL A 217 4.67 -15.54 -8.28
CA VAL A 217 4.77 -14.48 -9.30
C VAL A 217 5.13 -13.09 -8.73
N PHE A 218 5.32 -12.99 -7.42
CA PHE A 218 5.55 -11.72 -6.71
C PHE A 218 6.97 -11.61 -6.16
N GLY A 219 7.64 -10.49 -6.44
CA GLY A 219 8.72 -9.97 -5.59
C GLY A 219 8.14 -9.17 -4.42
N PRO A 220 8.89 -8.24 -3.82
CA PRO A 220 8.39 -7.37 -2.77
C PRO A 220 7.11 -6.60 -3.15
N ILE A 221 6.21 -6.43 -2.18
CA ILE A 221 4.88 -5.85 -2.37
C ILE A 221 4.80 -4.55 -1.56
N LEU A 222 4.48 -3.43 -2.20
CA LEU A 222 4.16 -2.16 -1.54
C LEU A 222 2.65 -1.91 -1.65
N ILE A 223 1.95 -1.83 -0.51
CA ILE A 223 0.55 -1.41 -0.45
C ILE A 223 0.43 -0.02 0.17
N ALA A 224 -0.06 0.94 -0.60
CA ALA A 224 -0.12 2.35 -0.23
C ALA A 224 -1.58 2.77 0.01
N GLY A 225 -1.91 3.14 1.26
CA GLY A 225 -3.28 3.54 1.64
C GLY A 225 -4.32 2.42 1.50
N ALA A 226 -3.91 1.16 1.48
CA ALA A 226 -4.79 0.02 1.20
C ALA A 226 -5.49 -0.54 2.46
N PRO A 227 -6.84 -0.57 2.51
CA PRO A 227 -7.57 -1.15 3.65
C PRO A 227 -7.59 -2.68 3.53
N LEU A 228 -7.17 -3.36 4.60
CA LEU A 228 -7.24 -4.82 4.75
C LEU A 228 -8.06 -5.27 5.96
N SER A 229 -8.19 -4.45 7.01
CA SER A 229 -9.03 -4.71 8.19
C SER A 229 -10.15 -3.68 8.32
N TYR A 230 -11.23 -3.92 7.59
CA TYR A 230 -12.29 -2.93 7.32
C TYR A 230 -13.13 -2.52 8.54
N TRP A 231 -13.11 -3.32 9.62
CA TRP A 231 -13.80 -3.01 10.87
C TRP A 231 -12.93 -2.19 11.84
N ALA A 232 -11.60 -2.18 11.67
CA ALA A 232 -10.68 -1.50 12.57
C ALA A 232 -10.78 0.02 12.44
N GLY A 233 -10.43 0.75 13.50
CA GLY A 233 -10.50 2.22 13.52
C GLY A 233 -10.51 2.81 14.94
N GLU A 234 -10.05 4.05 15.03
CA GLU A 234 -10.12 4.89 16.22
C GLU A 234 -11.57 5.40 16.43
N HIS A 235 -11.98 5.68 17.68
CA HIS A 235 -13.26 6.33 17.94
C HIS A 235 -13.11 7.85 17.77
N GLY A 236 -14.11 8.52 17.21
CA GLY A 236 -14.09 9.96 16.93
C GLY A 236 -13.28 10.37 15.69
N LYS A 237 -12.81 9.43 14.87
CA LYS A 237 -12.08 9.68 13.61
C LYS A 237 -12.54 8.71 12.50
N ALA A 238 -12.26 9.05 11.24
CA ALA A 238 -12.49 8.21 10.06
C ALA A 238 -13.84 7.45 10.08
N PRO A 239 -14.99 8.15 10.19
CA PRO A 239 -16.30 7.54 10.46
C PRO A 239 -16.87 6.73 9.30
N MET A 240 -16.20 6.71 8.13
CA MET A 240 -16.71 6.03 6.92
C MET A 240 -17.08 4.57 7.18
N ARG A 241 -16.31 3.85 8.03
CA ARG A 241 -16.56 2.45 8.38
C ARG A 241 -17.98 2.17 8.91
N TYR A 242 -18.62 3.14 9.55
CA TYR A 242 -19.97 2.99 10.10
C TYR A 242 -21.08 3.06 9.04
N THR A 243 -20.79 3.64 7.86
CA THR A 243 -21.78 3.94 6.80
C THR A 243 -22.57 2.70 6.39
N GLY A 244 -21.89 1.57 6.17
CA GLY A 244 -22.53 0.31 5.79
C GLY A 244 -23.49 -0.23 6.85
N GLY A 245 -23.22 0.01 8.14
CA GLY A 245 -24.18 -0.25 9.21
C GLY A 245 -25.38 0.69 9.11
N MET A 246 -25.14 1.99 8.99
CA MET A 246 -26.22 2.99 8.98
C MET A 246 -27.15 2.90 7.75
N THR A 247 -26.73 2.28 6.64
CA THR A 247 -27.61 1.95 5.50
C THR A 247 -28.33 0.60 5.63
N GLY A 248 -28.14 -0.14 6.72
CA GLY A 248 -28.69 -1.48 6.91
C GLY A 248 -27.98 -2.57 6.09
N GLY A 249 -26.72 -2.36 5.73
CA GLY A 249 -25.90 -3.31 4.98
C GLY A 249 -25.84 -3.05 3.47
N SER A 250 -25.42 -4.09 2.76
CA SER A 250 -25.05 -4.11 1.34
C SER A 250 -26.21 -4.20 0.35
N TRP A 251 -27.46 -4.32 0.82
CA TRP A 251 -28.63 -4.34 -0.05
C TRP A 251 -28.75 -3.08 -0.94
N ILE A 252 -28.21 -1.95 -0.47
CA ILE A 252 -28.14 -0.69 -1.23
C ILE A 252 -27.19 -0.79 -2.45
N THR A 253 -26.15 -1.62 -2.36
CA THR A 253 -25.22 -1.93 -3.47
C THR A 253 -25.94 -2.73 -4.55
N ALA A 254 -26.72 -3.74 -4.16
CA ALA A 254 -27.56 -4.49 -5.08
C ALA A 254 -28.62 -3.58 -5.73
N LEU A 255 -29.34 -2.77 -4.94
CA LEU A 255 -30.34 -1.82 -5.43
C LEU A 255 -29.76 -0.87 -6.49
N THR A 256 -28.63 -0.22 -6.19
CA THR A 256 -28.01 0.75 -7.10
C THR A 256 -27.44 0.10 -8.37
N SER A 257 -26.94 -1.13 -8.26
CA SER A 257 -26.52 -1.94 -9.41
C SER A 257 -27.70 -2.37 -10.30
N ASP A 258 -28.82 -2.76 -9.71
CA ASP A 258 -30.04 -3.14 -10.43
C ASP A 258 -30.70 -1.92 -11.11
N ILE A 259 -30.71 -0.75 -10.46
CA ILE A 259 -31.05 0.54 -11.11
C ILE A 259 -30.12 0.82 -12.30
N GLY A 260 -28.83 0.48 -12.18
CA GLY A 260 -27.87 0.58 -13.27
C GLY A 260 -27.94 -0.53 -14.32
N ASN A 261 -28.97 -1.40 -14.30
CA ASN A 261 -29.12 -2.56 -15.19
C ASN A 261 -27.91 -3.53 -15.10
N GLY A 262 -27.56 -3.91 -13.87
CA GLY A 262 -26.43 -4.81 -13.58
C GLY A 262 -25.06 -4.13 -13.51
N LEU A 263 -25.00 -2.80 -13.68
CA LEU A 263 -23.77 -2.01 -13.56
C LEU A 263 -23.88 -1.02 -12.41
N PHE A 264 -22.89 -1.01 -11.53
CA PHE A 264 -22.76 0.00 -10.49
C PHE A 264 -22.06 1.25 -11.03
N ASP A 265 -22.59 2.42 -10.69
CA ASP A 265 -22.06 3.71 -11.13
C ASP A 265 -21.01 4.24 -10.14
N GLY A 266 -19.75 4.28 -10.56
CA GLY A 266 -18.62 4.75 -9.74
C GLY A 266 -18.78 6.19 -9.22
N ALA A 267 -19.65 7.01 -9.83
CA ALA A 267 -19.99 8.33 -9.31
C ALA A 267 -20.62 8.32 -7.91
N TRP A 268 -21.20 7.19 -7.46
CA TRP A 268 -21.62 7.03 -6.06
C TRP A 268 -20.44 6.85 -5.10
N LEU A 269 -19.33 6.27 -5.53
CA LEU A 269 -18.09 6.17 -4.74
C LEU A 269 -17.41 7.55 -4.65
N VAL A 270 -17.26 8.24 -5.78
CA VAL A 270 -16.74 9.62 -5.82
C VAL A 270 -17.56 10.54 -4.91
N GLN A 271 -18.90 10.45 -4.97
CA GLN A 271 -19.78 11.19 -4.07
C GLN A 271 -19.57 10.83 -2.58
N ASN A 272 -19.23 9.58 -2.26
CA ASN A 272 -18.95 9.18 -0.89
C ASN A 272 -17.66 9.83 -0.36
N PHE A 273 -16.60 9.89 -1.17
CA PHE A 273 -15.38 10.64 -0.83
C PHE A 273 -15.64 12.13 -0.66
N GLU A 274 -16.39 12.75 -1.58
CA GLU A 274 -16.78 14.16 -1.50
C GLU A 274 -17.57 14.52 -0.23
N ARG A 275 -18.38 13.59 0.29
CA ARG A 275 -19.17 13.77 1.51
C ARG A 275 -18.36 13.76 2.80
N LEU A 276 -17.12 13.27 2.81
CA LEU A 276 -16.28 13.25 4.01
C LEU A 276 -15.95 14.67 4.47
N ASN A 277 -15.56 15.52 3.53
CA ASN A 277 -15.15 16.89 3.81
C ASN A 277 -16.05 17.90 3.05
N PRO A 278 -17.30 18.12 3.51
CA PRO A 278 -18.24 19.01 2.85
C PRO A 278 -17.74 20.46 2.80
N ALA A 279 -16.96 20.90 3.80
CA ALA A 279 -16.31 22.20 3.81
C ALA A 279 -15.33 22.36 2.64
N ASN A 280 -14.56 21.30 2.33
CA ASN A 280 -13.64 21.30 1.19
C ASN A 280 -14.39 21.22 -0.15
N THR A 281 -15.28 20.24 -0.28
CA THR A 281 -16.02 19.92 -1.52
C THR A 281 -16.90 21.08 -1.97
N TYR A 282 -17.75 21.62 -1.08
CA TYR A 282 -18.77 22.60 -1.46
C TYR A 282 -18.28 24.05 -1.41
N TRP A 283 -17.19 24.34 -0.69
CA TRP A 283 -16.71 25.71 -0.52
C TRP A 283 -15.20 25.87 -0.72
N LYS A 284 -14.36 25.37 0.20
CA LYS A 284 -12.92 25.73 0.28
C LYS A 284 -12.18 25.52 -1.04
N LYS A 285 -12.39 24.39 -1.74
CA LYS A 285 -11.74 24.10 -3.03
C LYS A 285 -12.13 25.12 -4.10
N GLN A 286 -13.42 25.45 -4.18
CA GLN A 286 -13.98 26.37 -5.19
C GLN A 286 -13.62 27.82 -4.87
N TYR A 287 -13.69 28.22 -3.59
CA TYR A 287 -13.26 29.52 -3.13
C TYR A 287 -11.76 29.74 -3.35
N HIS A 288 -10.91 28.75 -3.08
CA HIS A 288 -9.47 28.87 -3.32
C HIS A 288 -9.14 29.11 -4.80
N LEU A 289 -9.82 28.42 -5.73
CA LEU A 289 -9.74 28.71 -7.17
C LEU A 289 -10.22 30.13 -7.49
N TYR A 290 -11.38 30.55 -6.99
CA TYR A 290 -11.92 31.90 -7.24
C TYR A 290 -11.02 33.01 -6.69
N ASP A 291 -10.46 32.81 -5.50
CA ASP A 291 -9.56 33.73 -4.81
C ASP A 291 -8.22 33.88 -5.53
N ASN A 292 -7.66 32.76 -6.03
CA ASN A 292 -6.35 32.67 -6.67
C ASN A 292 -6.46 32.44 -8.18
N ILE A 293 -7.54 32.95 -8.81
CA ILE A 293 -7.94 32.58 -10.17
C ILE A 293 -6.89 32.91 -11.24
N ASP A 294 -6.04 33.89 -10.97
CA ASP A 294 -4.96 34.34 -11.84
C ASP A 294 -3.77 33.34 -11.90
N THR A 295 -3.70 32.35 -11.00
CA THR A 295 -2.61 31.35 -10.92
C THR A 295 -3.06 29.90 -10.74
N GLU A 296 -4.19 29.65 -10.06
CA GLU A 296 -4.63 28.31 -9.63
C GLU A 296 -5.34 27.49 -10.73
N ALA A 297 -5.80 28.14 -11.81
CA ALA A 297 -6.63 27.54 -12.86
C ALA A 297 -6.06 26.24 -13.45
N GLY A 298 -4.77 26.22 -13.82
CA GLY A 298 -4.13 25.04 -14.41
C GLY A 298 -4.12 23.85 -13.46
N ARG A 299 -3.62 24.05 -12.22
CA ARG A 299 -3.54 23.00 -11.19
C ARG A 299 -4.92 22.43 -10.84
N TYR A 300 -5.95 23.28 -10.82
CA TYR A 300 -7.32 22.86 -10.59
C TYR A 300 -7.86 21.99 -11.73
N LEU A 301 -7.65 22.41 -12.99
CA LEU A 301 -8.10 21.66 -14.18
C LEU A 301 -7.40 20.30 -14.29
N ASP A 302 -6.08 20.26 -14.05
CA ASP A 302 -5.29 19.01 -14.06
C ASP A 302 -5.84 17.99 -13.05
N PHE A 303 -6.19 18.42 -11.83
CA PHE A 303 -6.81 17.55 -10.82
C PHE A 303 -8.23 17.12 -11.23
N GLU A 304 -9.05 18.05 -11.75
CA GLU A 304 -10.43 17.77 -12.14
C GLU A 304 -10.54 16.84 -13.36
N ARG A 305 -9.53 16.79 -14.24
CA ARG A 305 -9.45 15.82 -15.33
C ARG A 305 -9.51 14.38 -14.81
N TRP A 306 -8.78 14.08 -13.73
CA TRP A 306 -8.85 12.78 -13.07
C TRP A 306 -10.11 12.63 -12.21
N TRP A 307 -10.44 13.61 -11.37
CA TRP A 307 -11.59 13.54 -10.45
C TRP A 307 -12.93 13.37 -11.19
N GLY A 308 -13.06 13.95 -12.39
CA GLY A 308 -14.22 13.78 -13.26
C GLY A 308 -14.26 12.46 -14.03
N GLY A 309 -13.18 11.66 -14.04
CA GLY A 309 -13.03 10.43 -14.84
C GLY A 309 -13.81 9.23 -14.29
N HIS A 310 -15.14 9.31 -14.25
CA HIS A 310 -15.98 8.31 -13.59
C HIS A 310 -16.09 6.98 -14.36
N VAL A 311 -15.72 5.85 -13.73
CA VAL A 311 -15.84 4.48 -14.29
C VAL A 311 -17.05 3.71 -13.73
N LEU A 312 -17.32 2.53 -14.30
CA LEU A 312 -18.36 1.60 -13.84
C LEU A 312 -17.75 0.31 -13.28
N LEU A 313 -18.52 -0.33 -12.39
CA LEU A 313 -18.24 -1.67 -11.87
C LEU A 313 -19.37 -2.62 -12.22
N GLY A 314 -19.07 -3.90 -12.38
CA GLY A 314 -20.09 -4.95 -12.49
C GLY A 314 -20.85 -5.03 -11.17
N GLY A 315 -22.16 -5.24 -11.22
CA GLY A 315 -22.98 -5.36 -10.02
C GLY A 315 -22.51 -6.50 -9.10
N GLU A 316 -22.01 -7.60 -9.69
CA GLU A 316 -21.41 -8.71 -8.95
C GLU A 316 -20.04 -8.35 -8.35
N GLU A 317 -19.20 -7.59 -9.06
CA GLU A 317 -17.91 -7.10 -8.56
C GLU A 317 -18.09 -6.26 -7.28
N ILE A 318 -18.89 -5.19 -7.35
CA ILE A 318 -19.07 -4.29 -6.20
C ILE A 318 -19.82 -4.97 -5.06
N GLN A 319 -20.75 -5.88 -5.36
CA GLN A 319 -21.47 -6.64 -4.33
C GLN A 319 -20.51 -7.58 -3.60
N TYR A 320 -19.63 -8.29 -4.33
CA TYR A 320 -18.57 -9.11 -3.73
C TYR A 320 -17.65 -8.28 -2.83
N ILE A 321 -17.21 -7.10 -3.30
CA ILE A 321 -16.36 -6.17 -2.54
C ILE A 321 -17.05 -5.74 -1.24
N VAL A 322 -18.30 -5.27 -1.31
CA VAL A 322 -19.00 -4.77 -0.13
C VAL A 322 -19.36 -5.90 0.84
N ASP A 323 -19.89 -7.02 0.36
CA ASP A 323 -20.29 -8.17 1.20
C ASP A 323 -19.10 -8.79 1.92
N ASN A 324 -18.00 -9.02 1.20
CA ASN A 324 -16.90 -9.80 1.72
C ASN A 324 -15.81 -8.97 2.39
N LEU A 325 -15.55 -7.75 1.91
CA LEU A 325 -14.48 -6.90 2.43
C LEU A 325 -15.05 -5.93 3.46
N PHE A 326 -15.78 -4.90 3.03
CA PHE A 326 -16.19 -3.80 3.91
C PHE A 326 -17.18 -4.21 5.01
N VAL A 327 -18.19 -5.01 4.67
CA VAL A 327 -19.19 -5.49 5.64
C VAL A 327 -18.73 -6.77 6.32
N GLY A 328 -18.25 -7.76 5.56
CA GLY A 328 -17.92 -9.09 6.08
C GLY A 328 -16.52 -9.26 6.67
N ASN A 329 -15.55 -8.40 6.30
CA ASN A 329 -14.15 -8.44 6.77
C ASN A 329 -13.49 -9.83 6.66
N ARG A 330 -13.75 -10.50 5.53
CA ARG A 330 -13.42 -11.92 5.27
C ARG A 330 -11.98 -12.14 4.79
N LEU A 331 -11.33 -11.10 4.24
CA LEU A 331 -9.94 -11.16 3.77
C LEU A 331 -8.95 -11.26 4.94
N SER A 332 -9.05 -10.35 5.92
CA SER A 332 -8.24 -10.37 7.16
C SER A 332 -8.47 -11.58 8.07
N THR A 333 -9.46 -12.43 7.77
CA THR A 333 -9.81 -13.60 8.57
C THR A 333 -9.71 -14.92 7.78
N ALA A 334 -9.09 -14.87 6.59
CA ALA A 334 -8.90 -16.00 5.67
C ALA A 334 -10.19 -16.79 5.38
N GLN A 335 -11.32 -16.10 5.30
CA GLN A 335 -12.65 -16.69 5.07
C GLN A 335 -13.04 -16.78 3.59
N LEU A 336 -12.29 -16.11 2.70
CA LEU A 336 -12.52 -16.15 1.25
C LEU A 336 -12.06 -17.46 0.62
N VAL A 337 -12.84 -17.92 -0.34
CA VAL A 337 -12.58 -19.13 -1.13
C VAL A 337 -12.97 -18.83 -2.58
N THR A 338 -12.08 -19.12 -3.51
CA THR A 338 -12.29 -18.98 -4.97
C THR A 338 -13.25 -20.04 -5.51
N ARG A 339 -13.74 -19.88 -6.75
CA ARG A 339 -14.65 -20.82 -7.41
C ARG A 339 -14.07 -22.24 -7.53
N ASP A 340 -12.75 -22.37 -7.66
CA ASP A 340 -12.02 -23.65 -7.71
C ASP A 340 -11.71 -24.27 -6.33
N GLY A 341 -12.07 -23.59 -5.24
CA GLY A 341 -11.91 -24.08 -3.87
C GLY A 341 -10.60 -23.70 -3.17
N ARG A 342 -9.69 -22.93 -3.81
CA ARG A 342 -8.51 -22.38 -3.12
C ARG A 342 -8.95 -21.35 -2.07
N ARG A 343 -8.34 -21.40 -0.87
CA ARG A 343 -8.57 -20.40 0.18
C ARG A 343 -7.63 -19.23 -0.02
N ILE A 344 -8.18 -18.02 -0.05
CA ILE A 344 -7.36 -16.79 -0.01
C ILE A 344 -7.01 -16.52 1.46
N ASP A 345 -5.76 -16.81 1.81
CA ASP A 345 -5.18 -16.60 3.14
C ASP A 345 -3.88 -15.83 2.98
N LEU A 346 -3.80 -14.59 3.49
CA LEU A 346 -2.61 -13.73 3.27
C LEU A 346 -1.35 -14.28 3.96
N ARG A 347 -1.48 -15.29 4.83
CA ARG A 347 -0.35 -16.05 5.38
C ARG A 347 0.33 -16.95 4.35
N ASN A 348 -0.26 -17.11 3.15
CA ASN A 348 0.36 -17.78 2.00
C ASN A 348 1.34 -16.90 1.22
N VAL A 349 1.30 -15.57 1.40
CA VAL A 349 2.25 -14.64 0.76
C VAL A 349 3.66 -14.98 1.25
N ARG A 350 4.65 -15.02 0.34
CA ARG A 350 6.06 -15.37 0.64
C ARG A 350 7.05 -14.22 0.44
N SER A 351 6.58 -13.14 -0.14
CA SER A 351 7.37 -11.96 -0.49
C SER A 351 7.15 -10.85 0.54
N PRO A 352 8.17 -10.05 0.89
CA PRO A 352 8.02 -9.02 1.90
C PRO A 352 6.93 -7.99 1.57
N ILE A 353 6.14 -7.63 2.57
CA ILE A 353 5.01 -6.71 2.46
C ILE A 353 5.39 -5.39 3.14
N VAL A 354 5.38 -4.30 2.38
CA VAL A 354 5.54 -2.92 2.85
C VAL A 354 4.16 -2.27 2.90
N VAL A 355 3.74 -1.82 4.07
CA VAL A 355 2.47 -1.12 4.28
C VAL A 355 2.74 0.36 4.51
N PHE A 356 2.38 1.21 3.54
CA PHE A 356 2.49 2.67 3.70
C PHE A 356 1.12 3.26 4.06
N CYS A 357 1.03 3.87 5.24
CA CYS A 357 -0.19 4.46 5.79
C CYS A 357 0.08 5.82 6.45
N SER A 358 -0.96 6.59 6.75
CA SER A 358 -0.80 7.85 7.48
C SER A 358 -1.91 8.11 8.50
N ARG A 359 -1.55 8.76 9.61
CA ARG A 359 -2.50 9.27 10.62
C ARG A 359 -3.38 10.41 10.08
N GLY A 360 -3.01 11.04 8.96
CA GLY A 360 -3.83 12.01 8.23
C GLY A 360 -4.85 11.39 7.27
N ASP A 361 -4.88 10.05 7.13
CA ASP A 361 -5.78 9.35 6.21
C ASP A 361 -7.14 9.05 6.86
N ASP A 362 -8.18 9.80 6.48
CA ASP A 362 -9.58 9.58 6.89
C ASP A 362 -10.29 8.42 6.14
N ILE A 363 -9.65 7.81 5.13
CA ILE A 363 -10.15 6.66 4.35
C ILE A 363 -9.60 5.37 4.95
N THR A 364 -8.27 5.25 4.93
CA THR A 364 -7.50 4.08 5.39
C THR A 364 -6.55 4.50 6.52
N PRO A 365 -7.09 4.87 7.69
CA PRO A 365 -6.27 5.18 8.85
C PRO A 365 -5.46 3.94 9.28
N PRO A 366 -4.38 4.10 10.06
CA PRO A 366 -3.47 3.01 10.42
C PRO A 366 -4.14 1.74 11.00
N PRO A 367 -5.24 1.82 11.79
CA PRO A 367 -6.02 0.65 12.16
C PRO A 367 -6.50 -0.21 10.98
N GLN A 368 -7.00 0.40 9.90
CA GLN A 368 -7.50 -0.34 8.73
C GLN A 368 -6.36 -0.90 7.86
N ALA A 369 -5.24 -0.17 7.77
CA ALA A 369 -4.06 -0.59 7.03
C ALA A 369 -3.28 -1.73 7.72
N LEU A 370 -3.24 -1.74 9.07
CA LEU A 370 -2.38 -2.65 9.85
C LEU A 370 -3.14 -3.73 10.63
N GLY A 371 -4.44 -3.56 10.86
CA GLY A 371 -5.22 -4.46 11.71
C GLY A 371 -5.21 -5.93 11.27
N TRP A 372 -5.07 -6.18 9.97
CA TRP A 372 -5.08 -7.51 9.37
C TRP A 372 -3.94 -8.40 9.89
N ILE A 373 -2.82 -7.80 10.31
CA ILE A 373 -1.68 -8.50 10.91
C ILE A 373 -2.13 -9.18 12.21
N ARG A 374 -2.87 -8.45 13.06
CA ARG A 374 -3.46 -8.96 14.31
C ARG A 374 -4.63 -9.92 14.09
N ASP A 375 -5.30 -9.82 12.94
CA ASP A 375 -6.45 -10.66 12.62
C ASP A 375 -6.02 -12.06 12.13
N LEU A 376 -4.89 -12.14 11.42
CA LEU A 376 -4.33 -13.39 10.88
C LEU A 376 -3.33 -14.08 11.81
N TYR A 377 -2.44 -13.34 12.46
CA TYR A 377 -1.34 -13.89 13.26
C TYR A 377 -1.60 -13.67 14.77
N GLU A 378 -1.22 -14.63 15.61
CA GLU A 378 -1.37 -14.52 17.07
C GLU A 378 -0.31 -13.59 17.70
N ASN A 379 0.92 -13.60 17.17
CA ASN A 379 2.06 -12.83 17.68
C ASN A 379 3.19 -12.73 16.62
N THR A 380 4.33 -12.11 17.00
CA THR A 380 5.49 -11.98 16.10
C THR A 380 6.16 -13.32 15.75
N ASP A 381 6.13 -14.32 16.64
CA ASP A 381 6.70 -15.65 16.36
C ASP A 381 5.88 -16.40 15.30
N ASP A 382 4.57 -16.15 15.24
CA ASP A 382 3.66 -16.62 14.19
C ASP A 382 4.03 -16.03 12.81
N ILE A 383 4.26 -14.71 12.73
CA ILE A 383 4.76 -14.05 11.50
C ILE A 383 6.09 -14.69 11.04
N ILE A 384 7.03 -14.88 11.98
CA ILE A 384 8.34 -15.49 11.77
C ILE A 384 8.21 -16.92 11.23
N ALA A 385 7.34 -17.75 11.81
CA ALA A 385 7.17 -19.16 11.41
C ALA A 385 6.42 -19.36 10.08
N ASN A 386 5.60 -18.38 9.65
CA ASN A 386 5.07 -18.31 8.28
C ASN A 386 6.08 -17.73 7.27
N GLU A 387 7.32 -17.49 7.70
CA GLU A 387 8.42 -16.92 6.91
C GLU A 387 8.12 -15.55 6.30
N GLN A 388 7.23 -14.79 6.95
CA GLN A 388 6.73 -13.52 6.43
C GLN A 388 7.53 -12.32 6.97
N THR A 389 7.88 -11.38 6.10
CA THR A 389 8.51 -10.10 6.44
C THR A 389 7.49 -8.99 6.23
N ILE A 390 7.06 -8.33 7.31
CA ILE A 390 6.11 -7.21 7.26
C ILE A 390 6.82 -5.94 7.72
N VAL A 391 6.93 -4.97 6.84
CA VAL A 391 7.40 -3.61 7.13
C VAL A 391 6.20 -2.67 7.09
N TYR A 392 6.06 -1.76 8.04
CA TYR A 392 5.09 -0.67 7.95
C TYR A 392 5.73 0.70 8.13
N CYS A 393 5.27 1.67 7.35
CA CYS A 393 5.61 3.09 7.49
C CYS A 393 4.35 3.87 7.83
N GLN A 394 4.46 4.74 8.84
CA GLN A 394 3.35 5.54 9.34
C GLN A 394 3.71 7.04 9.29
N HIS A 395 3.21 7.76 8.29
CA HIS A 395 3.38 9.20 8.22
C HIS A 395 2.34 9.94 9.09
N ASP A 396 2.66 11.11 9.65
CA ASP A 396 1.78 11.77 10.62
C ASP A 396 0.62 12.58 10.02
N THR A 397 0.82 13.24 8.87
CA THR A 397 -0.07 14.34 8.43
C THR A 397 -0.59 14.20 7.00
N THR A 398 -0.30 13.09 6.31
CA THR A 398 -0.61 12.93 4.89
C THR A 398 -2.03 12.42 4.71
N GLY A 399 -2.86 13.17 3.99
CA GLY A 399 -4.19 12.70 3.57
C GLY A 399 -4.10 11.61 2.51
N HIS A 400 -5.13 10.77 2.40
CA HIS A 400 -5.19 9.57 1.53
C HIS A 400 -4.50 9.70 0.16
N LEU A 401 -4.89 10.69 -0.65
CA LEU A 401 -4.31 10.89 -1.98
C LEU A 401 -2.82 11.25 -1.92
N GLY A 402 -2.38 11.99 -0.89
CA GLY A 402 -0.97 12.35 -0.73
C GLY A 402 -0.06 11.17 -0.36
N ILE A 403 -0.60 9.96 -0.16
CA ILE A 403 0.17 8.73 0.09
C ILE A 403 0.73 8.18 -1.23
N PHE A 404 -0.03 8.23 -2.33
CA PHE A 404 0.34 7.64 -3.63
C PHE A 404 0.31 8.63 -4.82
N VAL A 405 -0.31 9.79 -4.67
CA VAL A 405 -0.29 10.87 -5.67
C VAL A 405 0.79 11.88 -5.31
N SER A 406 1.83 11.98 -6.15
CA SER A 406 3.05 12.78 -5.98
C SER A 406 2.86 14.12 -5.27
N GLY A 407 3.02 14.08 -3.94
CA GLY A 407 3.22 15.24 -3.07
C GLY A 407 4.69 15.38 -2.69
N SER A 408 5.07 16.53 -2.14
CA SER A 408 6.43 16.76 -1.62
C SER A 408 6.83 15.77 -0.51
N VAL A 409 5.84 15.23 0.21
CA VAL A 409 5.98 14.11 1.15
C VAL A 409 6.20 12.82 0.36
N SER A 410 5.14 12.14 -0.11
CA SER A 410 5.15 10.79 -0.74
C SER A 410 6.28 10.54 -1.75
N ARG A 411 6.75 11.55 -2.50
CA ARG A 411 7.96 11.45 -3.33
C ARG A 411 9.18 10.94 -2.55
N LYS A 412 9.41 11.44 -1.33
CA LYS A 412 10.49 11.01 -0.44
C LYS A 412 10.32 9.54 -0.08
N GLU A 413 9.17 9.15 0.47
CA GLU A 413 8.92 7.77 0.88
C GLU A 413 9.05 6.79 -0.28
N HIS A 414 8.46 7.07 -1.44
CA HIS A 414 8.59 6.20 -2.62
C HIS A 414 10.00 6.16 -3.19
N THR A 415 10.76 7.26 -3.12
CA THR A 415 12.19 7.27 -3.52
C THR A 415 12.99 6.34 -2.63
N GLU A 416 12.81 6.40 -1.31
CA GLU A 416 13.55 5.54 -0.39
C GLU A 416 13.09 4.08 -0.42
N PHE A 417 11.80 3.79 -0.58
CA PHE A 417 11.34 2.42 -0.79
C PHE A 417 11.86 1.83 -2.10
N THR A 418 11.84 2.60 -3.21
CA THR A 418 12.42 2.15 -4.49
C THR A 418 13.92 1.88 -4.36
N ALA A 419 14.65 2.78 -3.69
CA ALA A 419 16.09 2.66 -3.45
C ALA A 419 16.45 1.42 -2.62
N ASN A 420 15.69 1.17 -1.56
CA ASN A 420 15.96 0.15 -0.56
C ASN A 420 15.16 -1.15 -0.78
N MET A 421 14.45 -1.31 -1.90
CA MET A 421 13.58 -2.48 -2.07
C MET A 421 14.36 -3.80 -2.08
N ASP A 422 15.55 -3.80 -2.68
CA ASP A 422 16.46 -4.95 -2.65
C ASP A 422 16.98 -5.26 -1.24
N TYR A 423 16.96 -4.31 -0.31
CA TYR A 423 17.23 -4.54 1.12
C TYR A 423 15.98 -5.10 1.82
N ILE A 424 14.80 -4.57 1.51
CA ILE A 424 13.52 -5.07 2.04
C ILE A 424 13.28 -6.54 1.66
N ASP A 425 13.65 -6.94 0.44
CA ASP A 425 13.52 -8.32 -0.08
C ASP A 425 14.33 -9.37 0.72
N VAL A 426 15.45 -8.93 1.29
CA VAL A 426 16.41 -9.75 2.05
C VAL A 426 16.28 -9.59 3.56
N LEU A 427 15.41 -8.70 4.06
CA LEU A 427 15.10 -8.60 5.48
C LEU A 427 14.58 -9.94 6.02
N PRO A 428 15.09 -10.41 7.17
CA PRO A 428 14.62 -11.63 7.79
C PRO A 428 13.14 -11.49 8.21
N PRO A 429 12.37 -12.60 8.24
CA PRO A 429 10.98 -12.58 8.67
C PRO A 429 10.76 -12.02 10.07
N GLY A 430 9.65 -11.32 10.23
CA GLY A 430 9.33 -10.51 11.40
C GLY A 430 8.43 -9.32 11.08
N LEU A 431 8.16 -8.52 12.11
CA LEU A 431 7.40 -7.28 12.02
C LEU A 431 8.34 -6.10 12.27
N TYR A 432 8.32 -5.11 11.37
CA TYR A 432 9.19 -3.94 11.39
C TYR A 432 8.40 -2.66 11.18
N GLU A 433 8.76 -1.61 11.91
CA GLU A 433 8.40 -0.23 11.58
C GLU A 433 9.56 0.42 10.84
N THR A 434 9.28 1.27 9.86
CA THR A 434 10.30 2.05 9.16
C THR A 434 10.02 3.54 9.18
N SER A 435 11.09 4.30 9.39
CA SER A 435 11.12 5.76 9.50
C SER A 435 12.25 6.33 8.66
N ILE A 436 12.02 7.51 8.07
CA ILE A 436 12.97 8.13 7.14
C ILE A 436 13.59 9.39 7.75
N SER A 437 14.79 9.24 8.31
CA SER A 437 15.61 10.31 8.86
C SER A 437 16.43 11.02 7.76
N PRO A 438 16.78 12.32 7.89
CA PRO A 438 17.81 12.94 7.06
C PRO A 438 19.18 12.32 7.36
N ALA A 439 20.01 12.11 6.34
CA ALA A 439 21.37 11.64 6.52
C ALA A 439 22.22 12.69 7.29
N GLU A 440 22.94 12.27 8.32
CA GLU A 440 23.82 13.16 9.07
C GLU A 440 25.09 13.50 8.26
N LYS A 441 25.42 14.79 8.18
CA LYS A 441 26.64 15.28 7.51
C LYS A 441 27.89 15.11 8.38
N GLY A 442 28.19 13.86 8.74
CA GLY A 442 29.37 13.44 9.50
C GLY A 442 30.55 13.01 8.62
N GLU A 443 31.59 12.44 9.25
CA GLU A 443 32.80 11.96 8.54
C GLU A 443 32.53 10.77 7.61
N ASP A 444 31.40 10.08 7.78
CA ASP A 444 30.89 9.04 6.86
C ASP A 444 30.15 9.61 5.62
N ALA A 445 30.27 10.92 5.32
CA ALA A 445 29.58 11.58 4.21
C ALA A 445 29.63 10.79 2.88
N ASP A 446 30.78 10.18 2.58
CA ASP A 446 31.03 9.43 1.34
C ASP A 446 30.35 8.05 1.28
N LEU A 447 29.76 7.57 2.39
CA LEU A 447 28.92 6.37 2.42
C LEU A 447 27.45 6.65 2.10
N PHE A 448 27.01 7.90 2.18
CA PHE A 448 25.65 8.30 1.86
C PHE A 448 25.57 8.70 0.38
N GLU A 449 25.01 7.83 -0.46
CA GLU A 449 24.68 8.18 -1.84
C GLU A 449 23.50 9.19 -1.93
N ARG A 450 22.81 9.49 -0.81
CA ARG A 450 21.48 10.12 -0.75
C ARG A 450 21.30 11.01 0.48
N ASP A 451 20.31 11.92 0.41
CA ASP A 451 19.97 12.89 1.47
C ASP A 451 19.24 12.28 2.70
N TYR A 452 18.80 11.02 2.62
CA TYR A 452 17.96 10.37 3.63
C TYR A 452 18.42 8.94 3.93
N LEU A 453 18.07 8.46 5.13
CA LEU A 453 18.31 7.11 5.60
C LEU A 453 16.98 6.41 5.92
N LEU A 454 16.85 5.15 5.53
CA LEU A 454 15.69 4.32 5.83
C LEU A 454 16.01 3.35 6.98
N GLU A 455 15.50 3.66 8.17
CA GLU A 455 15.73 2.85 9.38
C GLU A 455 14.63 1.79 9.55
N PHE A 456 14.99 0.61 10.07
CA PHE A 456 14.06 -0.51 10.29
C PHE A 456 14.12 -0.97 11.76
N MET A 457 13.06 -0.67 12.50
CA MET A 457 12.92 -1.02 13.91
C MET A 457 12.07 -2.28 14.07
N PRO A 458 12.57 -3.39 14.65
CA PRO A 458 11.75 -4.56 14.92
C PRO A 458 10.66 -4.23 15.96
N ARG A 459 9.44 -4.69 15.73
CA ARG A 459 8.25 -4.40 16.54
C ARG A 459 7.56 -5.66 17.02
N ASN A 460 6.80 -5.51 18.11
CA ASN A 460 5.94 -6.55 18.67
C ASN A 460 4.47 -6.13 18.71
N PHE A 461 3.57 -7.09 19.01
CA PHE A 461 2.12 -6.87 18.96
C PHE A 461 1.61 -5.82 19.95
N LYS A 462 2.29 -5.60 21.09
CA LYS A 462 1.95 -4.54 22.04
C LYS A 462 2.26 -3.14 21.51
N GLU A 463 3.21 -3.02 20.59
CA GLU A 463 3.51 -1.77 19.88
C GLU A 463 2.54 -1.59 18.70
N LEU A 464 2.32 -2.63 17.91
CA LEU A 464 1.33 -2.66 16.83
C LEU A 464 -0.08 -2.27 17.32
N ASP A 465 -0.49 -2.76 18.49
CA ASP A 465 -1.78 -2.44 19.12
C ASP A 465 -1.98 -0.94 19.41
N GLN A 466 -0.91 -0.16 19.54
CA GLN A 466 -0.98 1.29 19.71
C GLN A 466 -1.42 1.99 18.42
N ALA A 467 -1.02 1.44 17.27
CA ALA A 467 -1.46 1.90 15.95
C ALA A 467 -2.81 1.29 15.53
N VAL A 468 -3.10 0.05 15.92
CA VAL A 468 -4.33 -0.68 15.53
C VAL A 468 -5.53 -0.33 16.42
N MET A 469 -5.32 0.01 17.69
CA MET A 469 -6.37 0.42 18.66
C MET A 469 -7.56 -0.55 18.76
N HIS A 470 -7.31 -1.86 18.65
CA HIS A 470 -8.36 -2.87 18.55
C HIS A 470 -9.26 -2.94 19.79
N LYS A 471 -10.59 -2.97 19.55
CA LYS A 471 -11.63 -3.11 20.58
C LYS A 471 -12.50 -4.35 20.30
N PRO A 472 -12.47 -5.41 21.13
CA PRO A 472 -13.25 -6.64 20.90
C PRO A 472 -14.78 -6.46 20.91
N GLU A 473 -15.28 -5.36 21.49
CA GLU A 473 -16.70 -5.01 21.41
C GLU A 473 -17.09 -4.50 20.02
N ASP A 474 -16.21 -3.72 19.36
CA ASP A 474 -16.48 -3.18 18.03
C ASP A 474 -16.55 -4.30 17.00
N ASP A 475 -15.64 -5.28 17.08
CA ASP A 475 -15.70 -6.52 16.30
C ASP A 475 -17.09 -7.18 16.39
N ARG A 476 -17.73 -7.16 17.57
CA ARG A 476 -19.08 -7.73 17.78
C ARG A 476 -20.18 -6.84 17.18
N ARG A 477 -20.04 -5.52 17.29
CA ARG A 477 -20.94 -4.54 16.64
C ARG A 477 -20.90 -4.70 15.12
N PHE A 478 -19.71 -4.78 14.51
CA PHE A 478 -19.57 -5.01 13.07
C PHE A 478 -19.99 -6.42 12.63
N ALA A 479 -19.74 -7.47 13.42
CA ALA A 479 -20.31 -8.79 13.14
C ALA A 479 -21.86 -8.78 13.16
N THR A 480 -22.47 -7.95 14.00
CA THR A 480 -23.93 -7.75 14.05
C THR A 480 -24.43 -7.05 12.79
N VAL A 481 -23.69 -6.04 12.30
CA VAL A 481 -23.94 -5.41 10.98
C VAL A 481 -23.86 -6.45 9.86
N ALA A 482 -22.85 -7.31 9.85
CA ALA A 482 -22.68 -8.32 8.81
C ALA A 482 -23.88 -9.28 8.74
N ARG A 483 -24.38 -9.77 9.89
CA ARG A 483 -25.60 -10.60 9.94
C ARG A 483 -26.85 -9.87 9.46
N ILE A 484 -27.03 -8.61 9.86
CA ILE A 484 -28.18 -7.80 9.43
C ILE A 484 -28.11 -7.48 7.93
N SER A 485 -26.90 -7.28 7.40
CA SER A 485 -26.65 -7.11 5.96
C SER A 485 -27.03 -8.36 5.17
N GLU A 486 -26.61 -9.55 5.62
CA GLU A 486 -26.99 -10.85 5.01
C GLU A 486 -28.52 -11.01 4.96
N ILE A 487 -29.22 -10.67 6.04
CA ILE A 487 -30.69 -10.70 6.13
C ILE A 487 -31.32 -9.69 5.16
N ASN A 488 -30.93 -8.42 5.22
CA ASN A 488 -31.53 -7.35 4.43
C ASN A 488 -31.29 -7.53 2.92
N LEU A 489 -30.10 -8.00 2.52
CA LEU A 489 -29.80 -8.35 1.14
C LEU A 489 -30.67 -9.52 0.65
N GLY A 490 -30.89 -10.53 1.49
CA GLY A 490 -31.81 -11.64 1.20
C GLY A 490 -33.26 -11.16 1.00
N LEU A 491 -33.76 -10.33 1.91
CA LEU A 491 -35.10 -9.73 1.81
C LEU A 491 -35.25 -8.88 0.53
N TYR A 492 -34.26 -8.03 0.22
CA TYR A 492 -34.24 -7.23 -1.00
C TYR A 492 -34.30 -8.11 -2.27
N ARG A 493 -33.47 -9.16 -2.33
CA ARG A 493 -33.41 -10.10 -3.47
C ARG A 493 -34.73 -10.87 -3.68
N ILE A 494 -35.43 -11.20 -2.60
CA ILE A 494 -36.72 -11.91 -2.66
C ILE A 494 -37.87 -10.96 -3.06
N PHE A 495 -37.98 -9.81 -2.39
CA PHE A 495 -39.19 -8.99 -2.46
C PHE A 495 -39.13 -7.82 -3.46
N MET A 496 -37.95 -7.29 -3.77
CA MET A 496 -37.81 -6.06 -4.58
C MET A 496 -37.04 -6.26 -5.88
N GLN A 497 -35.93 -7.00 -5.85
CA GLN A 497 -35.05 -7.19 -7.02
C GLN A 497 -35.79 -7.70 -8.29
N PRO A 498 -36.73 -8.68 -8.22
CA PRO A 498 -37.40 -9.18 -9.41
C PRO A 498 -38.22 -8.11 -10.14
N TRP A 499 -38.92 -7.25 -9.38
CA TRP A 499 -39.70 -6.14 -9.93
C TRP A 499 -38.80 -5.07 -10.53
N LEU A 500 -37.69 -4.75 -9.87
CA LEU A 500 -36.75 -3.75 -10.36
C LEU A 500 -36.06 -4.20 -11.65
N LYS A 501 -35.57 -5.45 -11.71
CA LYS A 501 -35.00 -6.04 -12.92
C LYS A 501 -36.00 -6.17 -14.08
N ALA A 502 -37.30 -6.26 -13.79
CA ALA A 502 -38.35 -6.26 -14.83
C ALA A 502 -38.68 -4.85 -15.39
N ILE A 503 -38.38 -3.78 -14.64
CA ILE A 503 -38.68 -2.40 -15.02
C ILE A 503 -37.45 -1.69 -15.62
N MET A 504 -36.25 -2.00 -15.12
CA MET A 504 -35.02 -1.35 -15.55
C MET A 504 -34.55 -1.85 -16.91
N THR A 505 -34.20 -0.91 -17.79
CA THR A 505 -33.63 -1.17 -19.11
C THR A 505 -32.26 -0.51 -19.26
N PRO A 506 -31.43 -0.93 -20.25
CA PRO A 506 -30.18 -0.25 -20.58
C PRO A 506 -30.36 1.25 -20.90
N GLU A 507 -31.49 1.65 -21.47
CA GLU A 507 -31.83 3.05 -21.79
C GLU A 507 -32.09 3.84 -20.50
N ALA A 508 -32.88 3.28 -19.59
CA ALA A 508 -33.20 3.89 -18.30
C ALA A 508 -31.94 4.04 -17.43
N ALA A 509 -31.12 3.00 -17.33
CA ALA A 509 -29.84 3.05 -16.63
C ALA A 509 -28.88 4.11 -17.22
N ARG A 510 -28.77 4.19 -18.55
CA ARG A 510 -28.00 5.25 -19.24
C ARG A 510 -28.58 6.65 -19.04
N PHE A 511 -29.89 6.80 -18.86
CA PHE A 511 -30.50 8.08 -18.52
C PHE A 511 -30.19 8.49 -17.08
N ILE A 512 -30.43 7.61 -16.11
CA ILE A 512 -30.17 7.86 -14.69
C ILE A 512 -28.69 8.23 -14.47
N ARG A 513 -27.75 7.47 -15.04
CA ARG A 513 -26.31 7.76 -14.99
C ARG A 513 -25.94 9.15 -15.54
N ARG A 514 -26.54 9.58 -16.66
CA ARG A 514 -26.34 10.92 -17.24
C ARG A 514 -26.97 12.04 -16.41
N MET A 515 -27.99 11.72 -15.62
CA MET A 515 -28.67 12.64 -14.70
C MET A 515 -28.07 12.64 -13.29
N HIS A 516 -27.00 11.86 -13.03
CA HIS A 516 -26.33 11.85 -11.72
C HIS A 516 -25.79 13.26 -11.39
N PRO A 517 -26.06 13.83 -10.20
CA PRO A 517 -25.79 15.23 -9.89
C PRO A 517 -24.35 15.68 -10.17
N ILE A 518 -23.36 14.85 -9.84
CA ILE A 518 -21.93 15.15 -10.10
C ILE A 518 -21.68 15.34 -11.60
N ARG A 519 -22.17 14.43 -12.47
CA ARG A 519 -21.99 14.54 -13.93
C ARG A 519 -22.73 15.74 -14.53
N LEU A 520 -23.89 16.12 -13.96
CA LEU A 520 -24.57 17.36 -14.34
C LEU A 520 -23.72 18.59 -13.99
N GLY A 521 -23.00 18.58 -12.87
CA GLY A 521 -22.07 19.66 -12.47
C GLY A 521 -20.94 19.92 -13.48
N TYR A 522 -20.44 18.89 -14.14
CA TYR A 522 -19.51 19.04 -15.28
C TYR A 522 -20.24 19.45 -16.56
N LYS A 523 -21.34 18.79 -16.90
CA LYS A 523 -22.01 18.98 -18.20
C LYS A 523 -22.69 20.35 -18.35
N LEU A 524 -23.31 20.87 -17.29
CA LEU A 524 -24.05 22.15 -17.34
C LEU A 524 -23.14 23.37 -17.45
N LEU A 525 -21.88 23.24 -17.03
CA LEU A 525 -20.83 24.26 -17.15
C LEU A 525 -19.85 23.81 -18.24
N SER A 526 -20.29 23.86 -19.51
CA SER A 526 -19.50 23.50 -20.70
C SER A 526 -20.00 24.29 -21.91
N ASP A 527 -19.32 24.21 -23.05
CA ASP A 527 -19.74 24.85 -24.31
C ASP A 527 -21.04 24.26 -24.89
N ARG A 528 -21.53 23.13 -24.34
CA ARG A 528 -22.86 22.59 -24.65
C ARG A 528 -24.01 23.38 -24.01
N ASN A 529 -23.72 24.36 -23.15
CA ASN A 529 -24.69 25.28 -22.57
C ASN A 529 -24.63 26.64 -23.31
N PRO A 530 -25.68 27.09 -24.02
CA PRO A 530 -25.66 28.37 -24.73
C PRO A 530 -25.32 29.61 -23.87
N LEU A 531 -25.50 29.53 -22.55
CA LEU A 531 -25.15 30.60 -21.61
C LEU A 531 -23.64 30.75 -21.38
N SER A 532 -22.81 29.75 -21.71
CA SER A 532 -21.36 29.82 -21.57
C SER A 532 -20.65 30.44 -22.78
N VAL A 533 -21.32 30.52 -23.94
CA VAL A 533 -20.74 30.99 -25.21
C VAL A 533 -20.05 32.37 -25.13
N PRO A 534 -20.53 33.36 -24.34
CA PRO A 534 -19.82 34.63 -24.19
C PRO A 534 -18.57 34.57 -23.30
N LEU A 535 -18.46 33.55 -22.42
CA LEU A 535 -17.44 33.50 -21.37
C LEU A 535 -15.99 33.55 -21.86
N PRO A 536 -15.56 32.82 -22.93
CA PRO A 536 -14.18 32.87 -23.38
C PRO A 536 -13.74 34.28 -23.79
N VAL A 537 -14.61 35.00 -24.50
CA VAL A 537 -14.34 36.37 -24.97
C VAL A 537 -14.32 37.35 -23.80
N MET A 538 -15.26 37.21 -22.86
CA MET A 538 -15.29 38.03 -21.64
C MET A 538 -14.06 37.76 -20.76
N ALA A 539 -13.65 36.50 -20.60
CA ALA A 539 -12.51 36.09 -19.81
C ALA A 539 -11.19 36.55 -20.44
N GLU A 540 -11.04 36.47 -21.77
CA GLU A 540 -9.88 37.04 -22.47
C GLU A 540 -9.80 38.57 -22.31
N ALA A 541 -10.93 39.28 -22.41
CA ALA A 541 -10.99 40.72 -22.17
C ALA A 541 -10.63 41.08 -20.72
N VAL A 542 -11.09 40.30 -19.73
CA VAL A 542 -10.72 40.45 -18.32
C VAL A 542 -9.23 40.15 -18.09
N ARG A 543 -8.68 39.04 -18.63
CA ARG A 543 -7.25 38.70 -18.52
C ARG A 543 -6.34 39.82 -19.08
N LYS A 544 -6.75 40.45 -20.19
CA LYS A 544 -6.02 41.57 -20.81
C LYS A 544 -6.10 42.89 -20.04
N ASN A 545 -7.11 43.07 -19.19
CA ASN A 545 -7.38 44.32 -18.48
C ASN A 545 -7.75 44.02 -17.02
N ARG A 546 -6.93 43.19 -16.37
CA ARG A 546 -7.15 42.63 -15.03
C ARG A 546 -6.75 43.65 -13.95
N HIS A 547 -7.60 43.84 -12.94
CA HIS A 547 -7.40 44.79 -11.86
C HIS A 547 -7.54 44.12 -10.47
N PRO A 548 -6.51 43.38 -10.02
CA PRO A 548 -6.53 42.77 -8.70
C PRO A 548 -6.48 43.86 -7.61
N VAL A 549 -7.17 43.62 -6.48
CA VAL A 549 -7.02 44.46 -5.27
C VAL A 549 -5.97 43.86 -4.31
N SER A 550 -5.32 44.70 -3.50
CA SER A 550 -4.46 44.22 -2.42
C SER A 550 -5.26 43.40 -1.40
N GLN A 551 -4.60 42.44 -0.75
CA GLN A 551 -5.14 41.73 0.42
C GLN A 551 -5.46 42.68 1.59
N ASP A 552 -4.82 43.86 1.64
CA ASP A 552 -5.11 44.91 2.63
C ASP A 552 -6.44 45.65 2.38
N ASN A 553 -7.15 45.35 1.28
CA ASN A 553 -8.46 45.93 1.01
C ASN A 553 -9.49 45.41 2.05
N LEU A 554 -10.12 46.34 2.77
CA LEU A 554 -11.12 46.03 3.81
C LEU A 554 -12.19 45.02 3.38
N PHE A 555 -12.72 45.15 2.16
CA PHE A 555 -13.75 44.24 1.65
C PHE A 555 -13.20 42.87 1.27
N LYS A 556 -11.94 42.82 0.82
CA LYS A 556 -11.24 41.55 0.57
C LYS A 556 -10.97 40.80 1.88
N ALA A 557 -10.56 41.51 2.92
CA ALA A 557 -10.42 40.93 4.26
C ALA A 557 -11.77 40.40 4.79
N LEU A 558 -12.87 41.15 4.62
CA LEU A 558 -14.21 40.69 4.99
C LEU A 558 -14.70 39.49 4.17
N GLU A 559 -14.36 39.41 2.87
CA GLU A 559 -14.62 38.23 2.02
C GLU A 559 -13.92 36.98 2.58
N THR A 560 -12.62 37.09 2.89
CA THR A 560 -11.83 36.00 3.48
C THR A 560 -12.38 35.58 4.85
N MET A 561 -12.69 36.53 5.75
CA MET A 561 -13.32 36.23 7.05
C MET A 561 -14.67 35.52 6.89
N GLY A 562 -15.49 35.94 5.92
CA GLY A 562 -16.77 35.27 5.61
C GLY A 562 -16.56 33.85 5.07
N SER A 563 -15.55 33.65 4.23
CA SER A 563 -15.16 32.34 3.70
C SER A 563 -14.68 31.40 4.81
N ASP A 564 -13.81 31.87 5.70
CA ASP A 564 -13.32 31.11 6.86
C ASP A 564 -14.45 30.74 7.81
N GLN A 565 -15.40 31.66 8.06
CA GLN A 565 -16.59 31.37 8.87
C GLN A 565 -17.50 30.31 8.22
N LEU A 566 -17.65 30.31 6.89
CA LEU A 566 -18.39 29.27 6.16
C LEU A 566 -17.67 27.90 6.24
N VAL A 567 -16.35 27.87 6.08
CA VAL A 567 -15.53 26.66 6.26
C VAL A 567 -15.66 26.13 7.68
N ALA A 568 -15.54 26.98 8.70
CA ALA A 568 -15.71 26.61 10.10
C ALA A 568 -17.12 26.06 10.39
N SER A 569 -18.16 26.69 9.84
CA SER A 569 -19.55 26.25 10.01
C SER A 569 -19.82 24.90 9.34
N LEU A 570 -19.29 24.65 8.13
CA LEU A 570 -19.40 23.37 7.44
C LEU A 570 -18.60 22.26 8.13
N ASN A 571 -17.44 22.58 8.71
CA ASN A 571 -16.69 21.64 9.56
C ASN A 571 -17.47 21.30 10.83
N ALA A 572 -18.07 22.27 11.52
CA ALA A 572 -18.89 21.99 12.71
C ALA A 572 -20.09 21.08 12.40
N VAL A 573 -20.73 21.25 11.23
CA VAL A 573 -21.80 20.35 10.75
C VAL A 573 -21.28 18.95 10.45
N ARG A 574 -20.10 18.82 9.82
CA ARG A 574 -19.43 17.54 9.61
C ARG A 574 -19.15 16.84 10.94
N ASP A 575 -18.52 17.53 11.88
CA ASP A 575 -18.07 16.95 13.16
C ASP A 575 -19.28 16.51 14.01
N LEU A 576 -20.39 17.27 13.98
CA LEU A 576 -21.66 16.88 14.60
C LEU A 576 -22.31 15.67 13.91
N ARG A 577 -22.32 15.63 12.58
CA ARG A 577 -22.83 14.48 11.80
C ARG A 577 -22.03 13.22 12.13
N ASP A 578 -20.72 13.33 12.16
CA ASP A 578 -19.80 12.19 12.27
C ASP A 578 -19.83 11.58 13.68
N SER A 579 -19.79 12.43 14.72
CA SER A 579 -19.99 12.00 16.11
C SER A 579 -21.38 11.42 16.36
N SER A 580 -22.44 12.00 15.76
CA SER A 580 -23.80 11.45 15.85
C SER A 580 -23.92 10.09 15.14
N THR A 581 -23.25 9.94 13.99
CA THR A 581 -23.22 8.71 13.18
C THR A 581 -22.53 7.58 13.95
N GLU A 582 -21.35 7.84 14.51
CA GLU A 582 -20.63 6.89 15.37
C GLU A 582 -21.46 6.51 16.60
N LYS A 583 -22.04 7.49 17.30
CA LYS A 583 -22.87 7.23 18.47
C LYS A 583 -24.08 6.35 18.13
N MET A 584 -24.84 6.68 17.08
CA MET A 584 -25.97 5.87 16.65
C MET A 584 -25.55 4.45 16.27
N PHE A 585 -24.42 4.29 15.58
CA PHE A 585 -23.87 2.97 15.26
C PHE A 585 -23.59 2.15 16.53
N MET A 586 -22.91 2.75 17.53
CA MET A 586 -22.60 2.09 18.81
C MET A 586 -23.87 1.76 19.61
N ASP A 587 -24.83 2.69 19.65
CA ASP A 587 -26.11 2.57 20.39
C ASP A 587 -27.08 1.56 19.74
N ILE A 588 -27.01 1.34 18.43
CA ILE A 588 -27.82 0.34 17.71
C ILE A 588 -27.15 -1.03 17.77
N TYR A 589 -25.92 -1.15 17.26
CA TYR A 589 -25.25 -2.45 17.11
C TYR A 589 -24.60 -2.97 18.39
N GLY A 590 -24.53 -2.14 19.44
CA GLY A 590 -24.13 -2.52 20.79
C GLY A 590 -25.23 -3.19 21.63
N GLN A 591 -26.49 -3.23 21.16
CA GLN A 591 -27.62 -3.73 21.96
C GLN A 591 -27.54 -5.25 22.18
N PRO A 592 -27.49 -5.75 23.43
CA PRO A 592 -27.38 -7.19 23.70
C PRO A 592 -28.53 -8.01 23.12
N LEU A 593 -29.76 -7.45 23.08
CA LEU A 593 -30.92 -8.11 22.46
C LEU A 593 -30.78 -8.26 20.95
N LEU A 594 -30.25 -7.25 20.25
CA LEU A 594 -30.00 -7.31 18.81
C LEU A 594 -28.88 -8.31 18.50
N GLN A 595 -27.79 -8.27 19.28
CA GLN A 595 -26.68 -9.21 19.18
C GLN A 595 -27.14 -10.66 19.44
N ALA A 596 -28.00 -10.89 20.43
CA ALA A 596 -28.61 -12.19 20.70
C ALA A 596 -29.52 -12.66 19.54
N ALA A 597 -30.35 -11.77 19.01
CA ALA A 597 -31.28 -12.09 17.91
C ALA A 597 -30.56 -12.53 16.61
N VAL A 598 -29.32 -12.08 16.39
CA VAL A 598 -28.48 -12.51 15.26
C VAL A 598 -27.45 -13.61 15.62
N GLY A 599 -27.52 -14.18 16.82
CA GLY A 599 -26.69 -15.31 17.25
C GLY A 599 -25.25 -14.95 17.66
N LEU A 600 -25.01 -13.73 18.17
CA LEU A 600 -23.69 -13.21 18.58
C LEU A 600 -23.61 -12.90 20.10
N TYR A 601 -24.57 -13.39 20.89
CA TYR A 601 -24.64 -13.18 22.35
C TYR A 601 -25.27 -14.39 23.04
N GLY A 602 -24.99 -14.58 24.34
CA GLY A 602 -25.57 -15.66 25.15
C GLY A 602 -24.96 -17.04 24.83
N ASP A 603 -23.73 -17.27 25.29
CA ASP A 603 -22.92 -18.49 25.09
C ASP A 603 -22.61 -18.92 23.64
N ALA A 604 -23.12 -18.19 22.65
CA ALA A 604 -22.72 -18.32 21.25
C ALA A 604 -21.21 -18.02 21.07
N HIS A 605 -20.41 -19.08 20.95
CA HIS A 605 -18.95 -19.04 20.74
C HIS A 605 -18.58 -18.60 19.32
N VAL A 606 -19.07 -17.44 18.88
CA VAL A 606 -18.70 -16.80 17.60
C VAL A 606 -17.88 -15.55 17.90
N HIS A 607 -16.68 -15.78 18.45
CA HIS A 607 -15.61 -14.80 18.29
C HIS A 607 -15.23 -14.73 16.81
N ARG A 608 -14.90 -13.53 16.33
CA ARG A 608 -14.29 -13.29 15.02
C ARG A 608 -13.19 -14.32 14.77
N ARG A 609 -13.25 -15.04 13.63
CA ARG A 609 -12.26 -16.07 13.29
C ARG A 609 -10.86 -15.45 13.28
N ARG A 610 -9.92 -16.06 14.01
CA ARG A 610 -8.50 -15.67 14.05
C ARG A 610 -7.66 -16.88 13.65
N PRO A 611 -7.22 -16.98 12.39
CA PRO A 611 -6.48 -18.14 11.89
C PRO A 611 -5.25 -18.52 12.75
N GLY A 612 -4.49 -17.54 13.25
CA GLY A 612 -3.35 -17.75 14.17
C GLY A 612 -3.71 -18.40 15.51
N ALA A 613 -4.95 -18.23 15.98
CA ALA A 613 -5.43 -18.80 17.23
C ALA A 613 -6.03 -20.22 17.07
N GLU A 614 -6.17 -20.73 15.84
CA GLU A 614 -6.82 -22.03 15.60
C GLU A 614 -5.96 -23.20 16.11
N PRO A 615 -6.56 -24.26 16.72
CA PRO A 615 -5.79 -25.37 17.28
C PRO A 615 -4.92 -26.12 16.26
N GLU A 616 -5.34 -26.16 15.00
CA GLU A 616 -4.56 -26.76 13.90
C GLU A 616 -3.33 -25.91 13.58
N HIS A 617 -3.48 -24.59 13.58
CA HIS A 617 -2.36 -23.65 13.35
C HIS A 617 -1.34 -23.71 14.50
N ARG A 618 -1.79 -23.77 15.75
CA ARG A 618 -0.90 -23.94 16.90
C ARG A 618 -0.08 -25.25 16.85
N ARG A 619 -0.65 -26.34 16.33
CA ARG A 619 0.10 -27.59 16.07
C ARG A 619 1.10 -27.45 14.94
N PHE A 620 0.76 -26.74 13.86
CA PHE A 620 1.70 -26.41 12.79
C PHE A 620 2.90 -25.60 13.33
N MET A 621 2.64 -24.61 14.19
CA MET A 621 3.67 -23.83 14.88
C MET A 621 4.60 -24.71 15.73
N GLU A 622 4.04 -25.59 16.56
CA GLU A 622 4.80 -26.56 17.37
C GLU A 622 5.69 -27.45 16.50
N GLN A 623 5.16 -28.01 15.41
CA GLN A 623 5.90 -28.83 14.45
C GLN A 623 7.00 -28.05 13.72
N ARG A 624 6.74 -26.79 13.33
CA ARG A 624 7.75 -25.94 12.67
C ARG A 624 8.91 -25.62 13.61
N GLN A 625 8.62 -25.35 14.88
CA GLN A 625 9.63 -25.17 15.91
C GLN A 625 10.43 -26.47 16.16
N GLU A 626 9.77 -27.63 16.23
CA GLU A 626 10.46 -28.91 16.43
C GLU A 626 11.40 -29.24 15.26
N ALA A 627 10.95 -29.08 14.01
CA ALA A 627 11.79 -29.25 12.82
C ALA A 627 13.00 -28.29 12.80
N LEU A 628 12.82 -27.04 13.23
CA LEU A 628 13.94 -26.08 13.38
C LEU A 628 14.90 -26.48 14.51
N ARG A 629 14.42 -27.09 15.61
CA ARG A 629 15.29 -27.63 16.68
C ARG A 629 16.15 -28.78 16.17
N GLU A 630 15.59 -29.69 15.38
CA GLU A 630 16.38 -30.79 14.77
C GLU A 630 17.52 -30.23 13.90
N LYS A 631 17.26 -29.15 13.16
CA LYS A 631 18.27 -28.51 12.29
C LYS A 631 19.40 -27.77 13.04
N ILE A 632 19.28 -27.50 14.34
CA ILE A 632 20.30 -26.75 15.10
C ILE A 632 21.70 -27.36 14.94
N THR A 633 21.80 -28.68 14.91
CA THR A 633 23.05 -29.46 14.83
C THR A 633 23.35 -30.03 13.44
N HIS A 634 22.52 -29.74 12.44
CA HIS A 634 22.72 -30.18 11.05
C HIS A 634 23.26 -29.04 10.18
N GLY A 635 24.08 -29.38 9.20
CA GLY A 635 24.83 -28.44 8.35
C GLY A 635 26.33 -28.67 8.43
N GLY A 636 27.11 -27.70 7.97
CA GLY A 636 28.57 -27.66 8.05
C GLY A 636 29.10 -26.24 8.27
N ALA A 637 30.24 -25.93 7.65
CA ALA A 637 30.92 -24.65 7.83
C ALA A 637 30.11 -23.43 7.34
N HIS A 638 29.35 -23.56 6.26
CA HIS A 638 28.57 -22.47 5.68
C HIS A 638 27.47 -22.00 6.65
N GLU A 639 26.74 -22.95 7.24
CA GLU A 639 25.77 -22.69 8.31
C GLU A 639 26.43 -22.09 9.54
N ALA A 640 27.62 -22.57 9.93
CA ALA A 640 28.35 -22.07 11.09
C ALA A 640 28.84 -20.61 10.90
N VAL A 641 29.37 -20.28 9.73
CA VAL A 641 29.80 -18.91 9.37
C VAL A 641 28.60 -17.98 9.29
N MET A 642 27.53 -18.36 8.60
CA MET A 642 26.33 -17.53 8.48
C MET A 642 25.64 -17.29 9.83
N ARG A 643 25.52 -18.32 10.67
CA ARG A 643 24.99 -18.21 12.04
C ARG A 643 25.86 -17.27 12.90
N SER A 644 27.17 -17.32 12.73
CA SER A 644 28.10 -16.44 13.44
C SER A 644 27.96 -14.98 13.01
N LEU A 645 27.87 -14.74 11.69
CA LEU A 645 27.65 -13.43 11.08
C LEU A 645 26.36 -12.78 11.62
N ILE A 646 25.23 -13.49 11.56
CA ILE A 646 23.93 -13.02 12.06
C ILE A 646 23.97 -12.73 13.57
N TYR A 647 24.64 -13.58 14.36
CA TYR A 647 24.73 -13.38 15.82
C TYR A 647 25.53 -12.13 16.19
N VAL A 648 26.72 -11.95 15.59
CA VAL A 648 27.61 -10.81 15.85
C VAL A 648 26.96 -9.50 15.44
N LEU A 649 26.36 -9.44 14.24
CA LEU A 649 25.70 -8.24 13.72
C LEU A 649 24.42 -7.83 14.46
N GLY A 650 23.86 -8.68 15.32
CA GLY A 650 22.81 -8.27 16.25
C GLY A 650 21.73 -9.31 16.53
N GLY A 651 21.45 -10.23 15.60
CA GLY A 651 20.22 -11.04 15.61
C GLY A 651 18.94 -10.22 15.36
N ALA A 652 19.08 -8.95 15.00
CA ALA A 652 18.05 -8.05 14.53
C ALA A 652 18.71 -7.12 13.47
N PRO A 653 18.07 -6.83 12.32
CA PRO A 653 18.55 -5.87 11.32
C PRO A 653 18.60 -4.41 11.78
N ALA A 654 18.52 -4.16 13.10
CA ALA A 654 18.33 -2.86 13.70
C ALA A 654 19.66 -2.12 13.88
N THR A 655 20.36 -1.89 12.78
CA THR A 655 21.17 -0.68 12.52
C THR A 655 21.65 -0.67 11.07
N ASP A 656 21.13 0.31 10.32
CA ASP A 656 21.77 0.90 9.13
C ASP A 656 21.83 0.06 7.82
N GLU A 657 21.48 0.71 6.71
CA GLU A 657 21.69 0.26 5.32
C GLU A 657 23.12 -0.27 5.11
N ARG A 658 24.09 0.37 5.75
CA ARG A 658 25.52 0.01 5.75
C ARG A 658 25.76 -1.48 6.00
N ASN A 659 25.15 -2.05 7.05
CA ASN A 659 25.44 -3.43 7.45
C ASN A 659 24.94 -4.44 6.41
N PHE A 660 23.81 -4.19 5.77
CA PHE A 660 23.25 -5.11 4.79
C PHE A 660 23.81 -4.91 3.37
N LYS A 661 24.08 -3.67 2.94
CA LYS A 661 24.79 -3.38 1.68
C LYS A 661 26.15 -4.08 1.65
N ARG A 662 26.83 -4.14 2.81
CA ARG A 662 28.08 -4.87 3.00
C ARG A 662 27.87 -6.38 3.04
N LEU A 663 26.84 -6.90 3.71
CA LEU A 663 26.49 -8.34 3.66
C LEU A 663 26.14 -8.83 2.24
N ARG A 664 25.55 -7.97 1.38
CA ARG A 664 25.34 -8.26 -0.05
C ARG A 664 26.64 -8.23 -0.85
N ALA A 665 27.56 -7.30 -0.59
CA ALA A 665 28.91 -7.33 -1.17
C ALA A 665 29.65 -8.62 -0.76
N SER A 666 29.56 -9.00 0.52
CA SER A 666 30.09 -10.24 1.05
C SER A 666 29.46 -11.50 0.42
N ARG A 667 28.28 -11.47 -0.23
CA ARG A 667 27.78 -12.65 -0.98
C ARG A 667 28.79 -13.12 -2.03
N ALA A 668 29.45 -12.18 -2.71
CA ALA A 668 30.45 -12.49 -3.73
C ALA A 668 31.73 -13.12 -3.15
N GLU A 669 31.96 -12.98 -1.84
CA GLU A 669 33.16 -13.45 -1.13
C GLU A 669 32.88 -14.67 -0.23
N LEU A 670 31.70 -14.73 0.39
CA LEU A 670 31.20 -15.80 1.28
C LEU A 670 30.82 -17.06 0.50
N GLU A 671 30.13 -16.87 -0.64
CA GLU A 671 29.48 -17.95 -1.40
C GLU A 671 29.63 -17.74 -2.93
N PRO A 672 30.86 -17.68 -3.48
CA PRO A 672 31.11 -17.44 -4.90
C PRO A 672 30.61 -18.63 -5.77
N GLY A 673 29.33 -18.59 -6.12
CA GLY A 673 28.64 -19.61 -6.92
C GLY A 673 27.20 -19.91 -6.48
N ILE A 674 26.74 -19.42 -5.33
CA ILE A 674 25.38 -19.66 -4.85
C ILE A 674 24.35 -18.71 -5.51
N GLU A 675 23.25 -19.31 -5.96
CA GLU A 675 22.02 -18.65 -6.37
C GLU A 675 21.47 -17.72 -5.28
N LEU A 676 20.94 -16.55 -5.66
CA LEU A 676 20.50 -15.55 -4.67
C LEU A 676 19.33 -16.08 -3.81
N SER A 677 18.50 -16.94 -4.39
CA SER A 677 17.42 -17.66 -3.71
C SER A 677 17.95 -18.62 -2.62
N GLU A 678 19.04 -19.33 -2.89
CA GLU A 678 19.67 -20.24 -1.93
C GLU A 678 20.44 -19.49 -0.82
N PHE A 679 21.07 -18.36 -1.14
CA PHE A 679 21.65 -17.47 -0.13
C PHE A 679 20.56 -16.90 0.78
N LYS A 680 19.46 -16.37 0.21
CA LYS A 680 18.28 -15.91 0.97
C LYS A 680 17.74 -17.02 1.89
N ARG A 681 17.66 -18.28 1.41
CA ARG A 681 17.26 -19.46 2.20
C ARG A 681 18.21 -19.71 3.38
N LEU A 682 19.53 -19.73 3.14
CA LEU A 682 20.55 -19.98 4.18
C LEU A 682 20.50 -18.91 5.29
N VAL A 683 20.45 -17.62 4.92
CA VAL A 683 20.33 -16.50 5.87
C VAL A 683 19.08 -16.64 6.73
N ARG A 684 17.91 -16.88 6.11
CA ARG A 684 16.63 -17.03 6.82
C ARG A 684 16.64 -18.22 7.78
N GLU A 685 17.15 -19.37 7.35
CA GLU A 685 17.21 -20.58 8.18
C GLU A 685 18.11 -20.43 9.41
N GLN A 686 19.32 -19.87 9.25
CA GLN A 686 20.22 -19.64 10.39
C GLN A 686 19.71 -18.53 11.32
N PHE A 687 19.01 -17.52 10.79
CA PHE A 687 18.31 -16.52 11.60
C PHE A 687 17.23 -17.16 12.48
N PHE A 688 16.39 -18.05 11.93
CA PHE A 688 15.36 -18.75 12.69
C PHE A 688 15.94 -19.64 13.79
N ILE A 689 17.03 -20.37 13.51
CA ILE A 689 17.73 -21.20 14.50
C ILE A 689 18.20 -20.34 15.70
N LEU A 690 18.83 -19.18 15.43
CA LEU A 690 19.26 -18.23 16.47
C LEU A 690 18.10 -17.60 17.25
N LYS A 691 16.96 -17.37 16.58
CA LYS A 691 15.76 -16.78 17.20
C LYS A 691 15.04 -17.77 18.12
N LEU A 692 15.00 -19.04 17.73
CA LEU A 692 14.30 -20.12 18.42
C LEU A 692 15.00 -20.55 19.71
N ASP A 693 16.30 -20.82 19.64
CA ASP A 693 17.14 -21.09 20.82
C ASP A 693 18.57 -20.63 20.54
N ARG A 694 18.85 -19.39 20.93
CA ARG A 694 20.14 -18.73 20.73
C ARG A 694 21.30 -19.48 21.42
N GLU A 695 21.07 -20.11 22.56
CA GLU A 695 22.14 -20.79 23.31
C GLU A 695 22.48 -22.12 22.66
N GLN A 696 21.48 -22.94 22.32
CA GLN A 696 21.72 -24.18 21.58
C GLN A 696 22.28 -23.91 20.18
N ALA A 697 21.80 -22.88 19.48
CA ALA A 697 22.32 -22.45 18.18
C ALA A 697 23.84 -22.17 18.21
N LEU A 698 24.32 -21.46 19.23
CA LEU A 698 25.75 -21.15 19.39
C LEU A 698 26.56 -22.36 19.87
N ASN A 699 26.03 -23.13 20.82
CA ASN A 699 26.67 -24.35 21.33
C ASN A 699 26.80 -25.46 20.28
N ALA A 700 26.06 -25.38 19.17
CA ALA A 700 26.19 -26.29 18.03
C ALA A 700 27.30 -25.87 17.03
N LEU A 701 27.85 -24.66 17.08
CA LEU A 701 28.93 -24.23 16.18
C LEU A 701 30.16 -25.18 16.19
N PRO A 702 30.65 -25.69 17.34
CA PRO A 702 31.75 -26.65 17.35
C PRO A 702 31.39 -28.02 16.75
N ILE A 703 30.10 -28.35 16.66
CA ILE A 703 29.60 -29.59 16.06
C ILE A 703 29.56 -29.46 14.54
N LEU A 704 29.10 -28.30 14.02
CA LEU A 704 29.02 -28.01 12.59
C LEU A 704 30.40 -27.91 11.91
N LEU A 705 31.41 -27.43 12.65
CA LEU A 705 32.81 -27.30 12.18
C LEU A 705 33.62 -28.60 12.38
N LYS A 706 33.01 -29.68 12.89
CA LYS A 706 33.72 -30.89 13.28
C LYS A 706 34.14 -31.71 12.07
N GLY A 707 35.43 -31.67 11.76
CA GLY A 707 36.04 -32.42 10.66
C GLY A 707 36.81 -31.54 9.68
N ASN A 708 36.59 -30.21 9.74
CA ASN A 708 37.40 -29.22 9.05
C ASN A 708 38.82 -29.19 9.63
N SER A 709 39.80 -28.81 8.81
CA SER A 709 41.17 -28.62 9.27
C SER A 709 41.30 -27.34 10.11
N ASN A 710 42.38 -27.23 10.87
CA ASN A 710 42.64 -26.01 11.64
C ASN A 710 42.88 -24.81 10.69
N ASP A 711 43.44 -25.04 9.51
CA ASP A 711 43.67 -24.02 8.48
C ASP A 711 42.33 -23.51 7.89
N ASP A 712 41.33 -24.40 7.72
CA ASP A 712 39.97 -24.00 7.30
C ASP A 712 39.28 -23.14 8.36
N ILE A 713 39.41 -23.52 9.65
CA ILE A 713 38.83 -22.77 10.79
C ILE A 713 39.46 -21.37 10.87
N ASP A 714 40.77 -21.27 10.71
CA ASP A 714 41.47 -19.98 10.69
C ASP A 714 41.04 -19.15 9.46
N GLY A 715 40.85 -19.78 8.30
CA GLY A 715 40.26 -19.15 7.11
C GLY A 715 38.87 -18.57 7.35
N TYR A 716 37.97 -19.31 8.02
CA TYR A 716 36.62 -18.80 8.36
C TYR A 716 36.67 -17.64 9.36
N ILE A 717 37.57 -17.68 10.35
CA ILE A 717 37.74 -16.58 11.30
C ILE A 717 38.27 -15.33 10.57
N SER A 718 39.31 -15.46 9.76
CA SER A 718 39.84 -14.33 8.97
C SER A 718 38.85 -13.80 7.94
N HIS A 719 37.98 -14.66 7.39
CA HIS A 719 36.90 -14.22 6.51
C HIS A 719 35.85 -13.40 7.28
N LEU A 720 35.43 -13.85 8.47
CA LEU A 720 34.57 -13.06 9.36
C LEU A 720 35.24 -11.73 9.76
N GLU A 721 36.54 -11.73 10.07
CA GLU A 721 37.31 -10.50 10.32
C GLU A 721 37.29 -9.54 9.12
N HIS A 722 37.40 -10.05 7.89
CA HIS A 722 37.34 -9.24 6.68
C HIS A 722 35.96 -8.61 6.50
N VAL A 723 34.89 -9.40 6.62
CA VAL A 723 33.50 -8.94 6.55
C VAL A 723 33.21 -7.89 7.64
N PHE A 724 33.70 -8.09 8.87
CA PHE A 724 33.51 -7.13 9.95
C PHE A 724 34.36 -5.87 9.78
N ALA A 725 35.60 -5.96 9.32
CA ALA A 725 36.43 -4.79 9.00
C ALA A 725 35.81 -3.97 7.86
N ALA A 726 35.25 -4.62 6.85
CA ALA A 726 34.44 -3.97 5.82
C ALA A 726 33.21 -3.29 6.43
N SER A 727 32.59 -3.84 7.49
CA SER A 727 31.44 -3.25 8.22
C SER A 727 31.77 -2.03 9.11
N GLY A 728 33.04 -1.63 9.23
CA GLY A 728 33.47 -0.48 10.04
C GLY A 728 33.83 -0.88 11.48
N GLU A 729 33.95 0.10 12.38
CA GLU A 729 34.23 -0.22 13.79
C GLU A 729 33.02 -0.92 14.44
N LEU A 730 33.22 -2.18 14.84
CA LEU A 730 32.23 -2.93 15.59
C LEU A 730 31.93 -2.24 16.92
N THR A 731 30.65 -2.05 17.23
CA THR A 731 30.22 -1.64 18.58
C THR A 731 30.77 -2.59 19.64
N GLU A 732 30.99 -2.10 20.86
CA GLU A 732 31.50 -2.91 21.98
C GLU A 732 30.70 -4.20 22.19
N HIS A 733 29.38 -4.15 22.00
CA HIS A 733 28.52 -5.34 22.04
C HIS A 733 28.78 -6.33 20.90
N ALA A 734 28.98 -5.87 19.66
CA ALA A 734 29.30 -6.75 18.54
C ALA A 734 30.71 -7.35 18.66
N ALA A 735 31.71 -6.56 19.07
CA ALA A 735 33.06 -7.03 19.35
C ALA A 735 33.08 -8.15 20.42
N ASN A 736 32.34 -7.98 21.52
CA ASN A 736 32.19 -9.00 22.55
C ASN A 736 31.53 -10.29 22.04
N ARG A 737 30.50 -10.19 21.19
CA ARG A 737 29.91 -11.37 20.53
C ARG A 737 30.89 -12.07 19.60
N PHE A 738 31.75 -11.32 18.91
CA PHE A 738 32.73 -11.91 18.01
C PHE A 738 33.84 -12.67 18.76
N VAL A 739 34.27 -12.16 19.93
CA VAL A 739 35.16 -12.91 20.84
C VAL A 739 34.52 -14.23 21.28
N GLN A 740 33.22 -14.24 21.59
CA GLN A 740 32.49 -15.46 21.91
C GLN A 740 32.44 -16.46 20.74
N ILE A 741 32.23 -15.99 19.50
CA ILE A 741 32.27 -16.83 18.30
C ILE A 741 33.67 -17.45 18.13
N LYS A 742 34.75 -16.67 18.22
CA LYS A 742 36.13 -17.20 18.12
C LYS A 742 36.37 -18.32 19.13
N ALA A 743 35.96 -18.11 20.39
CA ALA A 743 36.10 -19.13 21.45
C ALA A 743 35.28 -20.41 21.18
N LEU A 744 34.21 -20.36 20.37
CA LEU A 744 33.45 -21.53 19.94
C LEU A 744 34.09 -22.22 18.71
N PHE A 745 34.63 -21.46 17.76
CA PHE A 745 35.39 -22.01 16.63
C PHE A 745 36.67 -22.71 17.11
N ASP A 746 37.35 -22.14 18.10
CA ASP A 746 38.54 -22.72 18.73
C ASP A 746 38.27 -24.10 19.36
N GLN A 747 37.04 -24.37 19.83
CA GLN A 747 36.64 -25.67 20.39
C GLN A 747 36.48 -26.77 19.33
N ALA A 748 36.29 -26.39 18.05
CA ALA A 748 36.23 -27.34 16.94
C ALA A 748 37.61 -27.81 16.48
N ARG A 749 38.68 -27.05 16.77
CA ARG A 749 40.04 -27.36 16.33
C ARG A 749 40.46 -28.74 16.81
N THR A 750 41.06 -29.51 15.90
CA THR A 750 41.64 -30.80 16.27
C THR A 750 42.88 -30.55 17.14
N SER A 751 42.93 -31.21 18.30
CA SER A 751 44.10 -31.14 19.17
C SER A 751 45.32 -31.66 18.40
N LYS A 752 46.36 -30.82 18.29
CA LYS A 752 47.66 -31.25 17.76
C LYS A 752 48.06 -32.50 18.53
N LYS A 753 48.13 -33.64 17.83
CA LYS A 753 48.84 -34.82 18.35
C LYS A 753 50.28 -34.37 18.57
N GLU A 754 50.66 -34.20 19.83
CA GLU A 754 52.08 -34.16 20.19
C GLU A 754 52.68 -35.50 19.76
N THR A 755 53.49 -35.45 18.70
CA THR A 755 54.21 -36.61 18.19
C THR A 755 55.13 -37.11 19.30
N PRO A 756 54.97 -38.35 19.81
CA PRO A 756 55.89 -38.87 20.81
C PRO A 756 57.28 -38.98 20.19
N ALA A 757 58.26 -38.29 20.76
CA ALA A 757 59.63 -38.35 20.28
C ALA A 757 60.16 -39.79 20.38
N SER A 758 60.73 -40.30 19.29
CA SER A 758 61.31 -41.66 19.23
C SER A 758 62.36 -41.87 20.33
N PRO A 759 62.28 -42.95 21.11
CA PRO A 759 63.27 -43.24 22.13
C PRO A 759 64.57 -43.73 21.48
N ASN A 760 65.63 -42.93 21.57
CA ASN A 760 66.94 -43.32 21.08
C ASN A 760 67.64 -44.26 22.10
N ALA A 761 68.28 -45.31 21.61
CA ALA A 761 68.70 -46.43 22.46
C ALA A 761 70.04 -46.18 23.18
N ALA A 762 70.09 -46.43 24.49
CA ALA A 762 71.32 -46.58 25.25
C ALA A 762 71.26 -47.78 26.22
N LYS A 763 72.30 -48.62 26.17
CA LYS A 763 72.53 -49.81 27.02
C LYS A 763 72.87 -49.32 28.46
N THR A 764 72.81 -50.09 29.55
CA THR A 764 73.40 -51.44 29.77
C THR A 764 73.05 -51.99 31.18
N LYS A 765 72.93 -53.33 31.35
CA LYS A 765 73.15 -54.20 32.58
C LYS A 765 73.05 -53.54 33.99
N ALA A 766 72.33 -54.06 34.99
CA ALA A 766 72.53 -55.39 35.61
C ALA A 766 71.59 -55.67 36.83
N LYS A 767 71.30 -56.97 37.07
CA LYS A 767 71.03 -57.66 38.37
C LYS A 767 69.98 -57.11 39.39
N THR A 768 68.85 -57.84 39.42
CA THR A 768 68.14 -58.47 40.57
C THR A 768 68.86 -58.53 41.95
N PRO A 769 68.17 -58.67 43.13
CA PRO A 769 66.86 -59.33 43.31
C PRO A 769 65.86 -58.85 44.42
N ALA A 770 64.60 -59.32 44.27
CA ALA A 770 63.71 -59.93 45.28
C ALA A 770 63.13 -59.18 46.52
N LYS A 771 61.84 -59.51 46.76
CA LYS A 771 61.05 -59.46 48.03
C LYS A 771 60.71 -58.07 48.61
N SER A 772 59.64 -57.88 49.38
CA SER A 772 58.32 -58.55 49.52
C SER A 772 57.52 -57.84 50.62
N GLN A 773 56.18 -57.75 50.53
CA GLN A 773 55.18 -57.91 51.62
C GLN A 773 53.80 -57.48 51.07
N THR A 774 52.80 -58.36 50.89
CA THR A 774 51.87 -58.91 51.90
C THR A 774 51.26 -57.82 52.80
N ALA A 775 50.04 -57.36 52.55
CA ALA A 775 48.74 -58.00 52.79
C ALA A 775 48.19 -57.81 54.21
N LYS A 776 46.89 -57.45 54.31
CA LYS A 776 45.91 -57.63 55.40
C LYS A 776 44.59 -56.94 54.95
N THR A 777 43.46 -57.61 54.72
CA THR A 777 42.50 -58.30 55.63
C THR A 777 41.68 -57.37 56.54
N GLY A 778 40.37 -57.65 56.69
CA GLY A 778 39.45 -56.99 57.64
C GLY A 778 38.46 -56.06 56.91
N VAL A 779 37.23 -56.42 56.53
CA VAL A 779 36.19 -57.31 57.13
C VAL A 779 35.63 -56.75 58.46
N VAL A 780 34.34 -56.36 58.48
CA VAL A 780 33.51 -56.41 59.70
C VAL A 780 32.53 -55.23 59.97
N GLY A 781 31.27 -55.29 59.53
CA GLY A 781 30.16 -54.48 60.11
C GLY A 781 29.06 -54.11 59.10
N LYS A 782 28.11 -54.99 58.71
CA LYS A 782 26.93 -55.50 59.47
C LYS A 782 26.05 -54.37 60.06
N ALA A 783 24.71 -54.40 59.99
CA ALA A 783 23.79 -55.49 59.64
C ALA A 783 22.40 -54.98 59.17
N ASP A 784 21.89 -55.63 58.13
CA ASP A 784 20.60 -56.35 58.07
C ASP A 784 19.25 -55.67 58.42
N LYS A 785 18.29 -55.75 57.48
CA LYS A 785 17.01 -56.52 57.57
C LYS A 785 16.12 -56.22 56.34
N GLU A 786 15.86 -57.23 55.50
CA GLU A 786 14.63 -58.09 55.48
C GLU A 786 13.41 -57.42 54.81
N GLY A 787 12.75 -58.09 53.86
CA GLY A 787 11.54 -57.50 53.24
C GLY A 787 11.00 -58.05 51.90
N ILE A 788 11.09 -59.36 51.64
CA ILE A 788 10.09 -60.21 50.94
C ILE A 788 9.45 -59.73 49.59
N LYS A 789 9.61 -60.57 48.55
CA LYS A 789 8.95 -60.56 47.22
C LYS A 789 7.54 -61.24 47.27
N PRO A 790 6.91 -61.69 46.14
CA PRO A 790 6.16 -60.93 45.12
C PRO A 790 4.75 -61.56 44.84
N GLU A 791 4.23 -61.30 43.62
CA GLU A 791 3.51 -62.25 42.73
C GLU A 791 1.97 -62.23 42.55
N ALA A 792 1.59 -62.17 41.26
CA ALA A 792 0.46 -62.85 40.58
C ALA A 792 -1.01 -62.43 40.94
N THR A 793 -2.04 -62.61 40.08
CA THR A 793 -2.17 -63.44 38.85
C THR A 793 -3.22 -62.88 37.85
N LYS A 794 -3.15 -63.32 36.57
CA LYS A 794 -4.10 -63.12 35.44
C LYS A 794 -5.38 -64.04 35.57
N PRO A 795 -6.19 -64.43 34.53
CA PRO A 795 -6.50 -63.92 33.15
C PRO A 795 -8.02 -64.02 32.73
N LYS A 796 -8.32 -63.89 31.40
CA LYS A 796 -9.53 -64.33 30.60
C LYS A 796 -10.74 -63.37 30.57
N ALA A 797 -11.64 -63.30 29.58
CA ALA A 797 -11.79 -63.81 28.18
C ALA A 797 -13.10 -63.18 27.57
N ALA A 798 -13.47 -63.19 26.27
CA ALA A 798 -12.82 -63.34 24.95
C ALA A 798 -13.88 -63.04 23.83
N LYS A 799 -13.56 -63.34 22.54
CA LYS A 799 -14.33 -63.15 21.25
C LYS A 799 -14.17 -61.75 20.61
N SER A 800 -13.61 -61.54 19.41
CA SER A 800 -13.58 -62.23 18.09
C SER A 800 -14.66 -61.76 17.12
N GLU A 801 -14.28 -61.01 16.09
CA GLU A 801 -14.23 -61.51 14.70
C GLU A 801 -13.46 -60.55 13.79
N ALA A 802 -12.97 -61.07 12.66
CA ALA A 802 -12.29 -60.30 11.63
C ALA A 802 -13.08 -60.42 10.32
N ILE A 803 -13.17 -59.34 9.53
CA ILE A 803 -13.42 -59.39 8.08
C ILE A 803 -12.66 -58.21 7.43
N LYS A 804 -11.72 -58.57 6.54
CA LYS A 804 -11.40 -57.83 5.30
C LYS A 804 -12.06 -58.60 4.15
N PRO A 805 -12.13 -58.08 2.92
CA PRO A 805 -12.37 -56.69 2.50
C PRO A 805 -13.56 -56.65 1.52
N LYS A 806 -14.00 -55.47 1.07
CA LYS A 806 -14.75 -55.36 -0.20
C LYS A 806 -14.34 -54.14 -1.02
N GLN A 807 -13.80 -54.42 -2.19
CA GLN A 807 -13.90 -53.53 -3.36
C GLN A 807 -15.27 -53.75 -3.99
N GLU A 808 -15.97 -52.67 -4.29
CA GLU A 808 -16.99 -52.54 -5.33
C GLU A 808 -16.83 -51.08 -5.80
N ALA A 809 -16.15 -50.77 -6.90
CA ALA A 809 -16.44 -51.17 -8.28
C ALA A 809 -17.81 -50.67 -8.75
N VAL A 810 -17.89 -49.38 -9.09
CA VAL A 810 -18.85 -48.89 -10.09
C VAL A 810 -18.05 -48.59 -11.35
N LYS A 811 -17.98 -49.58 -12.24
CA LYS A 811 -17.52 -49.39 -13.61
C LYS A 811 -18.74 -49.06 -14.48
N SER A 812 -18.57 -48.02 -15.29
CA SER A 812 -19.20 -47.78 -16.59
C SER A 812 -20.05 -48.90 -17.22
N GLU A 813 -21.28 -48.56 -17.60
CA GLU A 813 -21.98 -48.97 -18.84
C GLU A 813 -23.32 -48.18 -18.90
N GLY A 814 -23.84 -47.70 -20.02
CA GLY A 814 -23.31 -47.49 -21.37
C GLY A 814 -24.06 -46.26 -21.97
N ALA A 815 -23.44 -45.38 -22.78
CA ALA A 815 -22.88 -45.59 -24.12
C ALA A 815 -23.93 -45.45 -25.24
N SER A 816 -23.52 -44.75 -26.33
CA SER A 816 -24.19 -44.71 -27.65
C SER A 816 -25.52 -43.92 -27.71
N GLN A 817 -25.88 -43.12 -28.74
CA GLN A 817 -25.33 -42.75 -30.06
C GLN A 817 -26.22 -41.56 -30.57
N ALA A 818 -25.94 -40.74 -31.58
CA ALA A 818 -24.84 -40.56 -32.54
C ALA A 818 -24.97 -39.17 -33.23
N LYS A 819 -23.88 -38.68 -33.87
CA LYS A 819 -23.73 -38.14 -35.25
C LYS A 819 -24.80 -37.18 -35.85
N ALA A 820 -24.49 -36.23 -36.75
CA ALA A 820 -23.23 -35.68 -37.30
C ALA A 820 -23.56 -34.44 -38.19
N ASN A 821 -22.56 -33.96 -38.94
CA ASN A 821 -22.54 -32.82 -39.90
C ASN A 821 -22.39 -31.45 -39.19
N ALA A 822 -21.30 -30.68 -39.34
CA ALA A 822 -20.19 -30.64 -40.30
C ALA A 822 -20.57 -30.23 -41.74
N GLU A 823 -20.34 -28.95 -42.05
CA GLU A 823 -19.67 -28.38 -43.25
C GLU A 823 -19.48 -26.87 -43.00
N GLU A 824 -18.24 -26.39 -42.91
CA GLU A 824 -17.49 -25.68 -43.98
C GLU A 824 -17.94 -24.23 -44.28
N ALA A 825 -17.08 -23.25 -43.95
CA ALA A 825 -16.81 -22.06 -44.77
C ALA A 825 -15.71 -21.13 -44.18
N LYS A 826 -14.49 -21.27 -44.69
CA LYS A 826 -13.45 -20.21 -44.79
C LYS A 826 -12.74 -20.44 -46.14
N PRO A 827 -11.96 -19.51 -46.71
CA PRO A 827 -11.77 -18.09 -46.34
C PRO A 827 -12.01 -17.12 -47.53
N LYS A 828 -11.93 -15.81 -47.29
CA LYS A 828 -11.40 -14.85 -48.29
C LYS A 828 -10.46 -13.85 -47.63
N ALA A 829 -9.28 -13.71 -48.22
CA ALA A 829 -8.30 -12.67 -47.91
C ALA A 829 -8.39 -11.54 -48.95
N ALA A 830 -7.98 -10.33 -48.59
CA ALA A 830 -7.36 -9.38 -49.52
C ALA A 830 -6.68 -8.21 -48.79
N LYS A 831 -5.37 -8.04 -49.09
CA LYS A 831 -4.65 -6.76 -49.35
C LYS A 831 -4.66 -5.67 -48.25
N LEU A 832 -3.53 -5.21 -47.68
CA LEU A 832 -2.28 -4.69 -48.28
C LEU A 832 -2.49 -3.59 -49.35
N THR A 833 -2.40 -2.33 -48.93
CA THR A 833 -1.99 -1.19 -49.76
C THR A 833 -1.14 -0.22 -48.94
N SER A 834 0.09 -0.02 -49.38
CA SER A 834 1.03 1.02 -48.96
C SER A 834 0.93 2.25 -49.88
N VAL A 835 1.01 3.45 -49.33
CA VAL A 835 1.37 4.71 -50.01
C VAL A 835 2.11 5.55 -48.96
N GLU A 836 3.45 5.67 -49.01
CA GLU A 836 4.25 6.65 -49.77
C GLU A 836 4.04 8.14 -49.39
N SER A 837 4.98 8.62 -48.57
CA SER A 837 5.76 9.87 -48.72
C SER A 837 5.13 11.17 -49.25
N SER A 838 5.12 12.19 -48.38
CA SER A 838 5.50 13.57 -48.70
C SER A 838 6.01 14.24 -47.41
N ALA A 839 7.31 14.42 -47.22
CA ALA A 839 8.15 15.50 -47.76
C ALA A 839 8.03 16.81 -46.95
N VAL A 840 9.15 17.16 -46.32
CA VAL A 840 9.45 18.37 -45.53
C VAL A 840 9.44 19.62 -46.44
N PRO A 841 9.28 20.84 -45.88
CA PRO A 841 10.35 21.80 -46.14
C PRO A 841 10.86 22.51 -44.87
N ASP A 842 12.18 22.64 -44.79
CA ASP A 842 12.90 23.46 -43.82
C ASP A 842 12.49 24.95 -43.91
N LYS A 843 12.57 25.67 -42.79
CA LYS A 843 13.67 26.66 -42.64
C LYS A 843 13.82 27.35 -41.27
N ALA A 844 15.07 27.34 -40.84
CA ALA A 844 15.86 28.49 -40.36
C ALA A 844 15.70 29.02 -38.93
N GLU A 845 16.73 28.69 -38.14
CA GLU A 845 17.64 29.62 -37.44
C GLU A 845 17.08 30.66 -36.44
N GLY A 846 17.46 30.47 -35.17
CA GLY A 846 17.33 31.46 -34.10
C GLY A 846 18.30 31.21 -32.94
N LYS A 847 19.59 31.53 -33.12
CA LYS A 847 20.53 31.60 -31.99
C LYS A 847 20.14 32.76 -31.06
N ALA A 848 20.20 32.58 -29.74
CA ALA A 848 21.22 33.24 -28.89
C ALA A 848 20.99 33.13 -27.36
N THR A 849 22.11 32.98 -26.65
CA THR A 849 22.48 33.57 -25.34
C THR A 849 21.72 33.23 -24.03
N LYS A 850 22.48 32.61 -23.11
CA LYS A 850 22.44 32.84 -21.65
C LYS A 850 22.50 34.35 -21.32
N PRO A 851 22.11 34.74 -20.10
CA PRO A 851 23.10 35.38 -19.23
C PRO A 851 23.25 34.70 -17.87
N SER A 852 24.38 34.95 -17.23
CA SER A 852 24.70 34.54 -15.86
C SER A 852 24.40 35.64 -14.84
N ALA A 853 24.17 35.20 -13.60
CA ALA A 853 24.36 35.87 -12.31
C ALA A 853 24.87 37.33 -12.26
N THR A 854 24.23 38.11 -11.38
CA THR A 854 24.90 39.08 -10.50
C THR A 854 24.28 38.98 -9.10
N ASP A 855 25.13 38.91 -8.09
CA ASP A 855 24.77 38.96 -6.66
C ASP A 855 24.22 40.34 -6.24
N GLU A 856 23.43 40.38 -5.17
CA GLU A 856 23.50 41.49 -4.22
C GLU A 856 23.13 41.05 -2.80
N GLU A 857 23.53 41.85 -1.81
CA GLU A 857 24.01 41.37 -0.51
C GLU A 857 23.22 41.92 0.69
N SER A 858 23.20 41.18 1.81
CA SER A 858 22.79 41.63 3.17
C SER A 858 21.27 41.89 3.39
N THR A 859 20.68 41.71 4.58
CA THR A 859 21.20 41.94 5.94
C THR A 859 20.65 40.96 6.99
N LYS A 860 21.42 40.74 8.06
CA LYS A 860 20.97 40.09 9.31
C LYS A 860 20.14 41.05 10.16
N SER A 861 19.13 40.55 10.88
CA SER A 861 18.76 41.10 12.19
C SER A 861 18.40 40.00 13.18
N THR A 862 19.14 39.98 14.30
CA THR A 862 18.94 39.09 15.44
C THR A 862 18.12 39.78 16.52
N VAL A 863 17.14 39.09 17.13
CA VAL A 863 16.72 39.36 18.52
C VAL A 863 16.49 38.03 19.25
N LYS A 864 17.13 37.88 20.40
CA LYS A 864 16.88 36.82 21.40
C LYS A 864 15.73 37.23 22.32
N SER A 865 15.02 36.25 22.89
CA SER A 865 14.83 36.21 24.36
C SER A 865 14.36 34.85 24.83
N ASP A 866 15.06 34.30 25.83
CA ASP A 866 14.76 33.04 26.51
C ASP A 866 13.72 33.20 27.65
N SER A 867 13.30 32.04 28.18
CA SER A 867 12.93 31.79 29.60
C SER A 867 11.53 32.21 30.10
N ALA A 868 10.92 31.52 31.07
CA ALA A 868 11.08 30.13 31.55
C ALA A 868 9.94 29.72 32.53
N ASN A 869 9.80 28.41 32.72
CA ASN A 869 9.38 27.71 33.95
C ASN A 869 8.00 27.95 34.62
N GLY A 870 7.31 26.82 34.83
CA GLY A 870 7.14 26.31 36.20
C GLY A 870 5.73 25.91 36.62
N GLY A 871 5.52 24.67 37.07
CA GLY A 871 4.28 24.27 37.75
C GLY A 871 3.96 22.78 37.78
N SER A 872 4.58 22.02 38.69
CA SER A 872 4.17 20.65 39.04
C SER A 872 3.46 20.60 40.41
N LYS A 873 2.27 19.97 40.45
CA LYS A 873 1.58 19.15 41.50
C LYS A 873 1.88 19.35 43.02
N PRO A 874 1.05 18.82 43.96
CA PRO A 874 -0.39 18.43 43.94
C PRO A 874 -1.18 18.91 45.21
N SER A 875 -2.48 18.57 45.36
CA SER A 875 -3.06 18.04 46.64
C SER A 875 -4.59 17.79 46.65
N ASP A 876 -4.96 16.61 47.15
CA ASP A 876 -6.03 16.24 48.11
C ASP A 876 -7.41 16.97 48.22
N LYS A 877 -8.44 16.12 48.37
CA LYS A 877 -9.76 16.33 49.02
C LYS A 877 -10.70 17.32 48.30
N ARG A 878 -11.95 16.94 47.97
CA ARG A 878 -12.90 16.15 48.77
C ARG A 878 -13.96 15.48 47.89
#